data_AF-A0AB36NZT2-F1
#
_entry.id   AF-A0AB36NZT2-F1
#
_cell.length_a   1.000
_cell.length_b   1.000
_cell.length_c   1.000
_cell.angle_alpha   90.00
_cell.angle_beta   90.00
_cell.angle_gamma   90.00
#
_symmetry.space_group_name_H-M   'P 1'
#
loop_
_entity.id
_entity.type
_entity.pdbx_description
1 polymer ?
#
loop_
_entity_poly.entity_id
_entity_poly.type
_entity_poly.pdbx_seq_one_letter_code
_entity_poly.pdbx_strand_id
1 'polypeptide(L)'
;MSSFAQDLSDATIGFNADRTTVSLKKYGVKDQDIVREISILRDLQLNRYLEAKKTEDIYFQQTKSGQSNKATAEIPQSEKDALKLLYDSTDGDHWKNKTGWDFSTPVTNSWRGINVYNGHVTSINLQSNNLNNGTNPFPDLSALTALYGLFLSDNPLNGSMEAFSTLTTLNTLWLGYSNFSDTTIPTGFQNFTNLQDLSLTGSGLSNMTDLKFIANHLTGLKYLNLDQNNYSGSLPTELQNLSFLNTITISQNKISDISALSNIPTLKTIGFPYNNITFIPSGFTNLNLEQLLLTNNKIIGSIPTFIKNYPNLRTLWLSENLLEGNIPDFTNLTLLKSFIINTNKFRFIDFSNQFQIYKTNITTQFNYSPQFKINQPETITKGIGQSVTFKMYPDGDERYLQNDTYKWFKNGVEINGATGLTYTISNLAATNAATYFCRSYHAANPDMSPLVLEREPIILKVSNCTPTEGTITSSTDKFHTNAESSFAFESTATGLTYEWSVTPANGTATSNILNSYTHTFTEAGDYEVKVVATDANGCSTTFTKPVKVEERYCDKEPIDFAFNTTETNLTYNWTSTDSLGNIVHRETNATGLYTFTPQVGGEYVIELVASSATSCKTLFSKNVIVDQCTPYISCTKDNPLSPEIHSLFINLIGKLASTPTGANVNVYSHKEIAAVAPYTADKKATIYNFTNTTEAISFSFSATAAENEVYIPKSASGSVTAINLDKYKDALTSTIVATSYNSGATNNSDGHVRNIDFCPKELSCVSHIALVVDESGSLDFTEINKIKKQLKLFVARQAYTNDDIGSNIYVSITGMSDSDNDAKRRTDFIEPTKMTASNVYRFNAWIDNLGKRYGNETGISQASDYWRSGLEGALAFTMKPTFVLMITDGSQTDDVAKLKETFTKFDNNNKTVTVPKLPHLYVVGIENGNYVDRDSYTSKLSRDLDPNYNPSLGSNNSLTAKTTPLLTKSLQYLLGLSATQFPVSDINQFNVGTYFGHSNFDLLASDETYFADKVVTGNFACGTPAIKDFCDDCFSFKPEPGKEYILSAWVKEESIEQLKTYTNPVIQLVFYNDKEALDIDAQKIDSLSIKASGDIIDGWQRVVQKFKIPTNTITIGIELENLSPSIPVYFDDIRIHPLQGSVKSFVYDPETFKLMSELDENNYSTFYEYDNEGGLVRVKKETAKGVKTIQETRSGSVINATTTNP
;
A
#
# COMPACT_ATOMS: atom_id res chain seq x y z
N MET A 1 -33.17 21.83 -41.12
CA MET A 1 -34.29 21.39 -40.25
C MET A 1 -34.59 22.48 -39.23
N SER A 2 -35.18 23.61 -39.64
CA SER A 2 -35.39 24.78 -38.78
C SER A 2 -36.82 24.89 -38.22
N SER A 3 -37.56 23.79 -38.19
CA SER A 3 -38.99 23.73 -37.84
C SER A 3 -39.31 22.91 -36.58
N PHE A 4 -38.30 22.47 -35.83
CA PHE A 4 -38.45 21.65 -34.62
C PHE A 4 -37.95 22.32 -33.33
N ALA A 5 -37.65 23.62 -33.37
CA ALA A 5 -37.46 24.43 -32.17
C ALA A 5 -38.85 24.80 -31.58
N GLN A 6 -39.54 23.80 -31.04
CA GLN A 6 -40.61 24.03 -30.07
C GLN A 6 -40.03 23.88 -28.67
N ASP A 7 -40.40 24.76 -27.75
CA ASP A 7 -40.11 24.59 -26.32
C ASP A 7 -40.92 23.40 -25.77
N LEU A 8 -40.34 22.21 -25.87
CA LEU A 8 -40.92 20.99 -25.29
C LEU A 8 -40.95 21.14 -23.77
N SER A 9 -42.11 20.85 -23.16
CA SER A 9 -42.27 20.91 -21.72
C SER A 9 -41.45 19.83 -21.01
N ASP A 10 -41.08 20.09 -19.76
CA ASP A 10 -40.31 19.18 -18.89
C ASP A 10 -40.97 17.79 -18.80
N ALA A 11 -42.30 17.75 -18.63
CA ALA A 11 -43.12 16.53 -18.63
C ALA A 11 -43.24 15.83 -20.01
N THR A 12 -42.79 16.46 -21.11
CA THR A 12 -42.70 15.80 -22.43
C THR A 12 -41.36 15.10 -22.60
N ILE A 13 -40.28 15.72 -22.10
CA ILE A 13 -38.91 15.18 -22.18
C ILE A 13 -38.53 14.29 -20.99
N GLY A 14 -39.39 14.18 -19.96
CA GLY A 14 -39.12 13.40 -18.75
C GLY A 14 -38.15 14.06 -17.77
N PHE A 15 -38.05 15.40 -17.81
CA PHE A 15 -37.22 16.16 -16.88
C PHE A 15 -38.03 16.59 -15.66
N ASN A 16 -37.44 16.51 -14.46
CA ASN A 16 -38.08 16.89 -13.20
C ASN A 16 -37.19 17.89 -12.46
N ALA A 17 -37.45 19.19 -12.64
CA ALA A 17 -36.64 20.27 -12.09
C ALA A 17 -36.59 20.27 -10.56
N ASP A 18 -37.69 19.90 -9.88
CA ASP A 18 -37.77 19.85 -8.42
C ASP A 18 -36.90 18.72 -7.85
N ARG A 19 -36.97 17.50 -8.43
CA ARG A 19 -36.09 16.39 -8.02
C ARG A 19 -34.63 16.74 -8.28
N THR A 20 -34.32 17.30 -9.45
CA THR A 20 -32.96 17.75 -9.79
C THR A 20 -32.47 18.81 -8.80
N THR A 21 -33.31 19.76 -8.40
CA THR A 21 -33.01 20.76 -7.35
C THR A 21 -32.62 20.09 -6.03
N VAL A 22 -33.45 19.18 -5.52
CA VAL A 22 -33.22 18.47 -4.26
C VAL A 22 -31.92 17.66 -4.32
N SER A 23 -31.69 16.99 -5.44
CA SER A 23 -30.45 16.23 -5.64
C SER A 23 -29.22 17.15 -5.66
N LEU A 24 -29.20 18.20 -6.49
CA LEU A 24 -28.08 19.15 -6.53
C LEU A 24 -27.76 19.75 -5.14
N LYS A 25 -28.78 20.10 -4.34
CA LYS A 25 -28.58 20.53 -2.94
C LYS A 25 -27.92 19.47 -2.06
N LYS A 26 -28.32 18.20 -2.17
CA LYS A 26 -27.73 17.06 -1.44
C LYS A 26 -26.23 16.91 -1.73
N TYR A 27 -25.78 17.23 -2.95
CA TYR A 27 -24.37 17.19 -3.35
C TYR A 27 -23.66 18.56 -3.21
N GLY A 28 -24.22 19.51 -2.47
CA GLY A 28 -23.55 20.74 -2.06
C GLY A 28 -23.64 21.93 -3.03
N VAL A 29 -24.46 21.84 -4.08
CA VAL A 29 -24.64 22.94 -5.04
C VAL A 29 -25.38 24.11 -4.40
N LYS A 30 -24.81 25.31 -4.55
CA LYS A 30 -25.35 26.56 -3.97
C LYS A 30 -26.58 27.03 -4.72
N ASP A 31 -27.56 27.60 -4.01
CA ASP A 31 -28.83 28.07 -4.59
C ASP A 31 -28.69 28.97 -5.83
N GLN A 32 -27.67 29.84 -5.84
CA GLN A 32 -27.36 30.73 -6.97
C GLN A 32 -26.96 29.99 -8.26
N ASP A 33 -26.39 28.78 -8.15
CA ASP A 33 -25.87 27.96 -9.24
C ASP A 33 -26.90 26.91 -9.70
N ILE A 34 -27.86 26.52 -8.84
CA ILE A 34 -28.87 25.49 -9.11
C ILE A 34 -29.65 25.73 -10.40
N VAL A 35 -30.15 26.96 -10.63
CA VAL A 35 -30.96 27.28 -11.83
C VAL A 35 -30.17 27.03 -13.11
N ARG A 36 -28.87 27.30 -13.09
CA ARG A 36 -27.95 27.05 -14.21
C ARG A 36 -27.79 25.54 -14.42
N GLU A 37 -27.40 24.80 -13.39
CA GLU A 37 -27.17 23.34 -13.48
C GLU A 37 -28.44 22.61 -13.96
N ILE A 38 -29.62 23.02 -13.46
CA ILE A 38 -30.92 22.54 -13.94
C ILE A 38 -31.10 22.79 -15.43
N SER A 39 -30.82 24.01 -15.92
CA SER A 39 -30.96 24.35 -17.34
C SER A 39 -30.14 23.42 -18.24
N ILE A 40 -28.92 23.05 -17.84
CA ILE A 40 -28.07 22.21 -18.70
C ILE A 40 -28.40 20.73 -18.56
N LEU A 41 -28.72 20.23 -17.36
CA LEU A 41 -29.22 18.87 -17.19
C LEU A 41 -30.53 18.67 -17.98
N ARG A 42 -31.37 19.71 -18.05
CA ARG A 42 -32.56 19.77 -18.91
C ARG A 42 -32.19 19.74 -20.39
N ASP A 43 -31.21 20.52 -20.84
CA ASP A 43 -30.77 20.54 -22.24
C ASP A 43 -30.15 19.20 -22.68
N LEU A 44 -29.40 18.51 -21.80
CA LEU A 44 -28.90 17.16 -22.05
C LEU A 44 -30.06 16.17 -22.23
N GLN A 45 -31.04 16.20 -21.33
CA GLN A 45 -32.23 15.35 -21.41
C GLN A 45 -33.11 15.68 -22.64
N LEU A 46 -33.24 16.95 -23.01
CA LEU A 46 -33.91 17.40 -24.23
C LEU A 46 -33.21 16.89 -25.49
N ASN A 47 -31.89 17.06 -25.60
CA ASN A 47 -31.12 16.58 -26.76
C ASN A 47 -31.23 15.06 -26.93
N ARG A 48 -31.16 14.31 -25.82
CA ARG A 48 -31.37 12.85 -25.81
C ARG A 48 -32.79 12.49 -26.27
N TYR A 49 -33.81 13.15 -25.75
CA TYR A 49 -35.21 12.94 -26.17
C TYR A 49 -35.41 13.20 -27.67
N LEU A 50 -34.81 14.28 -28.19
CA LEU A 50 -34.88 14.63 -29.61
C LEU A 50 -34.16 13.60 -30.50
N GLU A 51 -32.98 13.10 -30.10
CA GLU A 51 -32.28 12.04 -30.84
C GLU A 51 -33.01 10.69 -30.78
N ALA A 52 -33.63 10.33 -29.65
CA ALA A 52 -34.49 9.15 -29.55
C ALA A 52 -35.69 9.24 -30.53
N LYS A 53 -36.41 10.37 -30.52
CA LYS A 53 -37.56 10.60 -31.43
C LYS A 53 -37.15 10.68 -32.90
N LYS A 54 -35.98 11.26 -33.21
CA LYS A 54 -35.39 11.27 -34.55
C LYS A 54 -35.01 9.87 -35.03
N THR A 55 -34.53 9.00 -34.13
CA THR A 55 -34.19 7.61 -34.47
C THR A 55 -35.46 6.78 -34.74
N GLU A 56 -36.51 6.98 -33.92
CA GLU A 56 -37.86 6.46 -34.15
C GLU A 56 -38.41 6.88 -35.54
N ASP A 57 -38.36 8.18 -35.85
CA ASP A 57 -38.80 8.72 -37.15
C ASP A 57 -38.03 8.14 -38.34
N ILE A 58 -36.70 7.98 -38.23
CA ILE A 58 -35.86 7.41 -39.31
C ILE A 58 -36.24 5.95 -39.55
N TYR A 59 -36.39 5.15 -38.49
CA TYR A 59 -36.80 3.76 -38.58
C TYR A 59 -38.16 3.61 -39.28
N PHE A 60 -39.13 4.43 -38.90
CA PHE A 60 -40.45 4.42 -39.53
C PHE A 60 -40.49 5.05 -40.93
N GLN A 61 -39.55 5.94 -41.30
CA GLN A 61 -39.42 6.39 -42.69
C GLN A 61 -38.81 5.32 -43.60
N GLN A 62 -37.84 4.54 -43.12
CA GLN A 62 -37.23 3.46 -43.91
C GLN A 62 -38.23 2.33 -44.23
N THR A 63 -39.14 2.02 -43.31
CA THR A 63 -40.19 1.01 -43.55
C THR A 63 -41.27 1.45 -44.57
N LYS A 64 -41.35 2.74 -44.95
CA LYS A 64 -42.30 3.24 -45.96
C LYS A 64 -42.04 2.73 -47.37
N SER A 65 -40.80 2.35 -47.70
CA SER A 65 -40.43 2.04 -49.09
C SER A 65 -41.02 0.74 -49.63
N GLY A 66 -41.76 -0.04 -48.81
CA GLY A 66 -42.31 -1.35 -49.17
C GLY A 66 -43.84 -1.46 -49.22
N GLN A 67 -44.63 -0.46 -48.80
CA GLN A 67 -46.10 -0.58 -48.73
C GLN A 67 -46.85 0.65 -49.24
N SER A 68 -47.90 0.42 -50.03
CA SER A 68 -48.77 1.48 -50.53
C SER A 68 -49.76 1.96 -49.46
N ASN A 69 -49.95 3.29 -49.38
CA ASN A 69 -50.88 3.93 -48.44
C ASN A 69 -52.28 3.29 -48.47
N LYS A 70 -52.62 2.53 -47.42
CA LYS A 70 -54.01 2.33 -47.02
C LYS A 70 -54.31 3.24 -45.83
N ALA A 71 -55.34 4.05 -45.97
CA ALA A 71 -55.81 4.91 -44.89
C ALA A 71 -56.46 4.09 -43.77
N THR A 72 -56.19 4.52 -42.52
CA THR A 72 -57.09 4.36 -41.36
C THR A 72 -57.66 2.95 -41.14
N ALA A 73 -56.79 1.99 -40.81
CA ALA A 73 -57.19 0.85 -40.00
C ALA A 73 -57.07 1.25 -38.51
N GLU A 74 -58.06 0.86 -37.69
CA GLU A 74 -57.91 0.87 -36.23
C GLU A 74 -56.83 -0.15 -35.83
N ILE A 75 -56.12 0.10 -34.72
CA ILE A 75 -55.08 -0.82 -34.24
C ILE A 75 -55.67 -2.22 -33.93
N PRO A 76 -54.87 -3.30 -33.99
CA PRO A 76 -55.34 -4.63 -33.58
C PRO A 76 -55.99 -4.61 -32.20
N GLN A 77 -57.11 -5.32 -32.04
CA GLN A 77 -57.84 -5.36 -30.76
C GLN A 77 -56.93 -5.79 -29.60
N SER A 78 -56.00 -6.71 -29.83
CA SER A 78 -55.00 -7.14 -28.84
C SER A 78 -54.09 -6.01 -28.35
N GLU A 79 -53.76 -5.03 -29.20
CA GLU A 79 -52.99 -3.85 -28.79
C GLU A 79 -53.86 -2.87 -27.98
N LYS A 80 -55.13 -2.69 -28.39
CA LYS A 80 -56.12 -1.89 -27.67
C LYS A 80 -56.43 -2.47 -26.29
N ASP A 81 -56.47 -3.80 -26.17
CA ASP A 81 -56.65 -4.54 -24.92
C ASP A 81 -55.41 -4.41 -24.01
N ALA A 82 -54.19 -4.48 -24.56
CA ALA A 82 -52.95 -4.24 -23.79
C ALA A 82 -52.84 -2.79 -23.28
N LEU A 83 -53.23 -1.79 -24.10
CA LEU A 83 -53.36 -0.41 -23.64
C LEU A 83 -54.42 -0.25 -22.55
N LYS A 84 -55.55 -0.98 -22.64
CA LYS A 84 -56.56 -0.99 -21.59
C LYS A 84 -56.04 -1.61 -20.30
N LEU A 85 -55.30 -2.71 -20.40
CA LEU A 85 -54.66 -3.34 -19.24
C LEU A 85 -53.68 -2.37 -18.58
N LEU A 86 -52.88 -1.62 -19.35
CA LEU A 86 -51.99 -0.57 -18.83
C LEU A 86 -52.74 0.53 -18.08
N TYR A 87 -53.86 1.02 -18.64
CA TYR A 87 -54.69 2.03 -18.00
C TYR A 87 -55.29 1.51 -16.69
N ASP A 88 -55.96 0.34 -16.73
CA ASP A 88 -56.66 -0.22 -15.56
C ASP A 88 -55.69 -0.62 -14.44
N SER A 89 -54.51 -1.17 -14.77
CA SER A 89 -53.57 -1.70 -13.79
C SER A 89 -52.65 -0.65 -13.14
N THR A 90 -52.61 0.57 -13.68
CA THR A 90 -51.73 1.66 -13.18
C THR A 90 -52.52 2.89 -12.73
N ASP A 91 -53.77 2.69 -12.30
CA ASP A 91 -54.69 3.72 -11.80
C ASP A 91 -54.92 4.86 -12.81
N GLY A 92 -55.25 4.47 -14.05
CA GLY A 92 -55.49 5.35 -15.19
C GLY A 92 -56.44 6.51 -14.92
N ASP A 93 -57.39 6.33 -14.00
CA ASP A 93 -58.33 7.38 -13.65
C ASP A 93 -57.70 8.56 -12.90
N HIS A 94 -56.60 8.33 -12.18
CA HIS A 94 -55.83 9.31 -11.41
C HIS A 94 -54.47 9.70 -12.03
N TRP A 95 -54.23 9.33 -13.30
CA TRP A 95 -53.12 9.88 -14.07
C TRP A 95 -53.25 11.40 -14.22
N LYS A 96 -52.12 12.13 -14.19
CA LYS A 96 -52.09 13.60 -14.31
C LYS A 96 -52.65 14.08 -15.66
N ASN A 97 -52.42 13.31 -16.73
CA ASN A 97 -52.95 13.57 -18.05
C ASN A 97 -53.35 12.27 -18.75
N LYS A 98 -54.66 12.07 -18.91
CA LYS A 98 -55.29 10.97 -19.64
C LYS A 98 -56.00 11.41 -20.93
N THR A 99 -55.58 12.55 -21.51
CA THR A 99 -56.23 13.13 -22.71
C THR A 99 -56.28 12.10 -23.84
N GLY A 100 -57.47 11.84 -24.36
CA GLY A 100 -57.69 10.90 -25.47
C GLY A 100 -57.74 9.42 -25.08
N TRP A 101 -57.44 9.01 -23.84
CA TRP A 101 -57.53 7.61 -23.38
C TRP A 101 -58.98 7.16 -23.14
N ASP A 102 -59.81 7.31 -24.16
CA ASP A 102 -61.21 6.89 -24.20
C ASP A 102 -61.32 5.67 -25.14
N PHE A 103 -61.42 4.49 -24.53
CA PHE A 103 -61.50 3.21 -25.24
C PHE A 103 -62.78 3.04 -26.08
N SER A 104 -63.78 3.93 -25.96
CA SER A 104 -64.91 4.00 -26.90
C SER A 104 -64.53 4.59 -28.26
N THR A 105 -63.37 5.24 -28.36
CA THR A 105 -62.83 5.83 -29.59
C THR A 105 -61.70 4.97 -30.19
N PRO A 106 -61.37 5.14 -31.49
CA PRO A 106 -60.18 4.53 -32.08
C PRO A 106 -58.89 5.08 -31.46
N VAL A 107 -57.89 4.20 -31.26
CA VAL A 107 -56.56 4.62 -30.79
C VAL A 107 -55.83 5.34 -31.92
N THR A 108 -55.40 6.57 -31.68
CA THR A 108 -54.67 7.40 -32.66
C THR A 108 -53.65 8.29 -31.97
N ASN A 109 -52.84 9.02 -32.76
CA ASN A 109 -51.82 9.97 -32.28
C ASN A 109 -52.40 11.18 -31.51
N SER A 110 -53.74 11.27 -31.34
CA SER A 110 -54.37 12.23 -30.42
C SER A 110 -54.40 11.75 -28.96
N TRP A 111 -54.14 10.47 -28.70
CA TRP A 111 -54.05 9.91 -27.35
C TRP A 111 -52.74 10.36 -26.70
N ARG A 112 -52.80 10.89 -25.47
CA ARG A 112 -51.63 11.41 -24.74
C ARG A 112 -50.56 10.32 -24.64
N GLY A 113 -49.40 10.59 -25.23
CA GLY A 113 -48.24 9.72 -25.14
C GLY A 113 -48.21 8.55 -26.13
N ILE A 114 -49.25 8.35 -26.95
CA ILE A 114 -49.31 7.25 -27.91
C ILE A 114 -48.89 7.72 -29.30
N ASN A 115 -47.89 7.06 -29.87
CA ASN A 115 -47.60 7.08 -31.31
C ASN A 115 -48.16 5.81 -31.95
N VAL A 116 -48.99 5.97 -32.98
CA VAL A 116 -49.46 4.93 -33.90
C VAL A 116 -48.81 5.13 -35.26
N TYR A 117 -48.26 4.07 -35.81
CA TYR A 117 -47.67 4.05 -37.14
C TYR A 117 -48.04 2.76 -37.90
N ASN A 118 -48.41 2.91 -39.17
CA ASN A 118 -48.95 1.83 -40.02
C ASN A 118 -50.06 0.96 -39.38
N GLY A 119 -50.87 1.54 -38.49
CA GLY A 119 -51.94 0.83 -37.79
C GLY A 119 -51.49 0.06 -36.54
N HIS A 120 -50.28 0.28 -36.03
CA HIS A 120 -49.77 -0.35 -34.80
C HIS A 120 -49.23 0.68 -33.81
N VAL A 121 -49.27 0.38 -32.51
CA VAL A 121 -48.67 1.23 -31.45
C VAL A 121 -47.15 1.08 -31.48
N THR A 122 -46.44 2.20 -31.65
CA THR A 122 -44.98 2.20 -31.82
C THR A 122 -44.21 2.94 -30.74
N SER A 123 -44.84 3.86 -30.01
CA SER A 123 -44.24 4.45 -28.80
C SER A 123 -45.29 4.82 -27.77
N ILE A 124 -44.93 4.62 -26.50
CA ILE A 124 -45.68 5.03 -25.31
C ILE A 124 -44.78 5.95 -24.48
N ASN A 125 -45.14 7.23 -24.36
CA ASN A 125 -44.49 8.22 -23.51
C ASN A 125 -45.46 8.75 -22.44
N LEU A 126 -45.40 8.14 -21.25
CA LEU A 126 -46.23 8.45 -20.08
C LEU A 126 -45.37 8.88 -18.88
N GLN A 127 -44.22 9.50 -19.14
CA GLN A 127 -43.32 9.99 -18.10
C GLN A 127 -43.97 11.03 -17.19
N SER A 128 -43.56 11.07 -15.92
CA SER A 128 -44.03 12.03 -14.91
C SER A 128 -45.55 12.06 -14.70
N ASN A 129 -46.30 11.03 -15.12
CA ASN A 129 -47.76 11.09 -15.29
C ASN A 129 -48.58 10.47 -14.14
N ASN A 130 -47.93 10.02 -13.06
CA ASN A 130 -48.56 9.35 -11.89
C ASN A 130 -49.16 7.96 -12.21
N LEU A 131 -48.49 7.16 -13.03
CA LEU A 131 -48.84 5.75 -13.20
C LEU A 131 -48.50 4.99 -11.91
N ASN A 132 -49.51 4.43 -11.24
CA ASN A 132 -49.36 3.77 -9.95
C ASN A 132 -50.05 2.39 -9.97
N ASN A 133 -49.25 1.32 -10.00
CA ASN A 133 -49.75 -0.06 -9.91
C ASN A 133 -50.00 -0.54 -8.46
N GLY A 134 -49.74 0.30 -7.45
CA GLY A 134 -49.73 -0.13 -6.05
C GLY A 134 -48.73 -1.27 -5.87
N THR A 135 -49.14 -2.35 -5.21
CA THR A 135 -48.32 -3.56 -5.06
C THR A 135 -48.49 -4.58 -6.20
N ASN A 136 -49.27 -4.28 -7.24
CA ASN A 136 -49.51 -5.22 -8.33
C ASN A 136 -48.31 -5.26 -9.29
N PRO A 137 -48.01 -6.41 -9.93
CA PRO A 137 -47.03 -6.47 -11.02
C PRO A 137 -47.33 -5.48 -12.14
N PHE A 138 -46.31 -5.03 -12.86
CA PHE A 138 -46.51 -4.29 -14.11
C PHE A 138 -47.22 -5.20 -15.15
N PRO A 139 -48.19 -4.68 -15.92
CA PRO A 139 -48.97 -5.49 -16.87
C PRO A 139 -48.12 -6.01 -18.03
N ASP A 140 -48.45 -7.20 -18.53
CA ASP A 140 -47.82 -7.70 -19.77
C ASP A 140 -48.32 -6.90 -20.98
N LEU A 141 -47.37 -6.33 -21.72
CA LEU A 141 -47.61 -5.56 -22.94
C LEU A 141 -47.12 -6.29 -24.21
N SER A 142 -46.83 -7.60 -24.12
CA SER A 142 -46.31 -8.45 -25.21
C SER A 142 -47.12 -8.38 -26.53
N ALA A 143 -48.40 -8.04 -26.47
CA ALA A 143 -49.24 -7.81 -27.65
C ALA A 143 -48.81 -6.60 -28.50
N LEU A 144 -48.08 -5.63 -27.93
CA LEU A 144 -47.58 -4.43 -28.60
C LEU A 144 -46.33 -4.74 -29.44
N THR A 145 -46.46 -5.66 -30.40
CA THR A 145 -45.34 -6.23 -31.18
C THR A 145 -44.57 -5.23 -32.04
N ALA A 146 -45.10 -4.02 -32.28
CA ALA A 146 -44.42 -2.93 -32.99
C ALA A 146 -43.80 -1.87 -32.07
N LEU A 147 -43.82 -2.07 -30.75
CA LEU A 147 -43.37 -1.08 -29.77
C LEU A 147 -41.85 -0.86 -29.86
N TYR A 148 -41.46 0.35 -30.22
CA TYR A 148 -40.08 0.77 -30.45
C TYR A 148 -39.50 1.59 -29.30
N GLY A 149 -40.32 2.46 -28.69
CA GLY A 149 -39.88 3.35 -27.60
C GLY A 149 -40.87 3.41 -26.44
N LEU A 150 -40.43 2.96 -25.26
CA LEU A 150 -41.19 2.97 -24.02
C LEU A 150 -40.55 3.91 -23.00
N PHE A 151 -41.28 4.96 -22.64
CA PHE A 151 -40.84 6.02 -21.73
C PHE A 151 -41.80 6.11 -20.54
N LEU A 152 -41.38 5.53 -19.41
CA LEU A 152 -42.19 5.41 -18.19
C LEU A 152 -41.53 6.04 -16.95
N SER A 153 -40.35 6.67 -17.09
CA SER A 153 -39.64 7.33 -15.99
C SER A 153 -40.50 8.29 -15.18
N ASP A 154 -40.14 8.50 -13.91
CA ASP A 154 -40.81 9.40 -12.97
C ASP A 154 -42.28 9.04 -12.69
N ASN A 155 -42.54 7.74 -12.50
CA ASN A 155 -43.82 7.22 -12.07
C ASN A 155 -43.62 6.27 -10.87
N PRO A 156 -44.55 6.23 -9.89
CA PRO A 156 -44.47 5.33 -8.74
C PRO A 156 -44.81 3.87 -9.11
N LEU A 157 -44.13 3.32 -10.12
CA LEU A 157 -44.24 1.92 -10.55
C LEU A 157 -43.46 1.03 -9.60
N ASN A 158 -44.11 -0.01 -9.08
CA ASN A 158 -43.53 -1.00 -8.15
C ASN A 158 -43.43 -2.39 -8.84
N GLY A 159 -42.82 -3.35 -8.17
CA GLY A 159 -42.58 -4.70 -8.68
C GLY A 159 -41.20 -4.84 -9.34
N SER A 160 -41.02 -5.84 -10.20
CA SER A 160 -39.74 -6.09 -10.88
C SER A 160 -39.71 -5.54 -12.31
N MET A 161 -38.56 -5.00 -12.70
CA MET A 161 -38.22 -4.65 -14.08
C MET A 161 -38.25 -5.85 -15.05
N GLU A 162 -38.18 -7.10 -14.56
CA GLU A 162 -38.27 -8.30 -15.41
C GLU A 162 -39.59 -8.33 -16.21
N ALA A 163 -40.66 -7.67 -15.74
CA ALA A 163 -41.93 -7.54 -16.46
C ALA A 163 -41.81 -6.90 -17.87
N PHE A 164 -40.72 -6.19 -18.17
CA PHE A 164 -40.48 -5.60 -19.49
C PHE A 164 -39.77 -6.56 -20.47
N SER A 165 -39.22 -7.69 -20.03
CA SER A 165 -38.32 -8.55 -20.84
C SER A 165 -38.97 -9.23 -22.05
N THR A 166 -40.30 -9.21 -22.13
CA THR A 166 -41.09 -9.68 -23.28
C THR A 166 -41.08 -8.70 -24.47
N LEU A 167 -40.72 -7.43 -24.24
CA LEU A 167 -40.78 -6.35 -25.23
C LEU A 167 -39.50 -6.27 -26.09
N THR A 168 -39.18 -7.38 -26.76
CA THR A 168 -37.89 -7.60 -27.46
C THR A 168 -37.63 -6.70 -28.68
N THR A 169 -38.66 -5.98 -29.16
CA THR A 169 -38.58 -5.01 -30.25
C THR A 169 -38.14 -3.61 -29.81
N LEU A 170 -38.02 -3.36 -28.50
CA LEU A 170 -37.63 -2.06 -27.97
C LEU A 170 -36.23 -1.63 -28.42
N ASN A 171 -36.18 -0.37 -28.85
CA ASN A 171 -34.97 0.38 -29.14
C ASN A 171 -34.65 1.40 -28.04
N THR A 172 -35.68 1.97 -27.39
CA THR A 172 -35.55 2.93 -26.30
C THR A 172 -36.38 2.47 -25.10
N LEU A 173 -35.75 2.37 -23.93
CA LEU A 173 -36.38 1.96 -22.66
C LEU A 173 -35.95 2.87 -21.52
N TRP A 174 -36.85 3.72 -21.03
CA TRP A 174 -36.60 4.62 -19.90
C TRP A 174 -37.54 4.30 -18.73
N LEU A 175 -36.97 3.82 -17.62
CA LEU A 175 -37.68 3.31 -16.43
C LEU A 175 -37.28 4.02 -15.12
N GLY A 176 -36.40 5.03 -15.21
CA GLY A 176 -35.79 5.67 -14.05
C GLY A 176 -36.76 6.38 -13.11
N TYR A 177 -36.38 6.56 -11.84
CA TYR A 177 -37.19 7.14 -10.78
C TYR A 177 -38.55 6.45 -10.59
N SER A 178 -38.50 5.13 -10.54
CA SER A 178 -39.60 4.24 -10.19
C SER A 178 -39.28 3.50 -8.89
N ASN A 179 -40.28 2.87 -8.27
CA ASN A 179 -40.16 2.10 -7.04
C ASN A 179 -39.96 0.59 -7.32
N PHE A 180 -39.20 0.25 -8.37
CA PHE A 180 -38.90 -1.16 -8.66
C PHE A 180 -38.12 -1.79 -7.50
N SER A 181 -38.40 -3.06 -7.21
CA SER A 181 -37.78 -3.80 -6.11
C SER A 181 -36.41 -4.37 -6.43
N ASP A 182 -35.98 -4.34 -7.69
CA ASP A 182 -34.72 -4.92 -8.13
C ASP A 182 -33.52 -4.06 -7.69
N THR A 183 -32.51 -4.70 -7.11
CA THR A 183 -31.23 -4.09 -6.75
C THR A 183 -30.16 -4.24 -7.84
N THR A 184 -30.49 -4.98 -8.90
CA THR A 184 -29.64 -5.32 -10.06
C THR A 184 -30.49 -5.35 -11.34
N ILE A 185 -29.85 -5.30 -12.51
CA ILE A 185 -30.55 -5.43 -13.80
C ILE A 185 -31.03 -6.89 -14.00
N PRO A 186 -32.32 -7.12 -14.32
CA PRO A 186 -32.84 -8.48 -14.54
C PRO A 186 -32.22 -9.18 -15.73
N THR A 187 -32.03 -10.50 -15.65
CA THR A 187 -31.41 -11.28 -16.72
C THR A 187 -32.23 -11.30 -18.01
N GLY A 188 -33.55 -11.13 -17.94
CA GLY A 188 -34.41 -11.01 -19.12
C GLY A 188 -34.09 -9.81 -20.02
N PHE A 189 -33.38 -8.79 -19.51
CA PHE A 189 -32.94 -7.65 -20.33
C PHE A 189 -32.02 -8.07 -21.48
N GLN A 190 -31.36 -9.24 -21.41
CA GLN A 190 -30.56 -9.79 -22.50
C GLN A 190 -31.37 -9.98 -23.80
N ASN A 191 -32.70 -10.05 -23.71
CA ASN A 191 -33.59 -10.21 -24.86
C ASN A 191 -33.75 -8.91 -25.68
N PHE A 192 -33.36 -7.74 -25.13
CA PHE A 192 -33.44 -6.44 -25.80
C PHE A 192 -32.31 -6.22 -26.82
N THR A 193 -32.18 -7.15 -27.76
CA THR A 193 -31.11 -7.17 -28.79
C THR A 193 -31.09 -5.96 -29.72
N ASN A 194 -32.18 -5.17 -29.78
CA ASN A 194 -32.31 -3.96 -30.59
C ASN A 194 -32.10 -2.65 -29.82
N LEU A 195 -31.80 -2.71 -28.52
CA LEU A 195 -31.75 -1.55 -27.62
C LEU A 195 -30.57 -0.63 -27.94
N GLN A 196 -30.87 0.67 -28.08
CA GLN A 196 -29.90 1.72 -28.36
C GLN A 196 -29.90 2.84 -27.31
N ASP A 197 -30.99 3.02 -26.54
CA ASP A 197 -31.07 3.99 -25.45
C ASP A 197 -31.71 3.36 -24.20
N LEU A 198 -30.97 3.35 -23.09
CA LEU A 198 -31.39 2.83 -21.78
C LEU A 198 -31.27 3.92 -20.69
N SER A 199 -32.35 4.14 -19.93
CA SER A 199 -32.33 4.95 -18.69
C SER A 199 -32.81 4.14 -17.50
N LEU A 200 -31.91 3.92 -16.53
CA LEU A 200 -32.19 3.37 -15.20
C LEU A 200 -31.78 4.39 -14.12
N THR A 201 -32.02 5.66 -14.41
CA THR A 201 -31.70 6.81 -13.57
C THR A 201 -32.42 6.74 -12.23
N GLY A 202 -31.71 6.82 -11.10
CA GLY A 202 -32.35 6.82 -9.79
C GLY A 202 -33.15 5.55 -9.47
N SER A 203 -32.77 4.40 -10.03
CA SER A 203 -33.41 3.09 -9.80
C SER A 203 -32.83 2.34 -8.60
N GLY A 204 -31.94 2.95 -7.81
CA GLY A 204 -31.37 2.37 -6.58
C GLY A 204 -30.22 1.38 -6.79
N LEU A 205 -29.91 1.04 -8.04
CA LEU A 205 -28.88 0.07 -8.45
C LEU A 205 -27.50 0.39 -7.85
N SER A 206 -26.71 -0.63 -7.54
CA SER A 206 -25.42 -0.44 -6.85
C SER A 206 -24.29 -1.35 -7.34
N ASN A 207 -24.61 -2.47 -7.99
CA ASN A 207 -23.65 -3.54 -8.23
C ASN A 207 -22.92 -3.38 -9.57
N MET A 208 -21.58 -3.37 -9.56
CA MET A 208 -20.78 -3.22 -10.78
C MET A 208 -20.98 -4.38 -11.78
N THR A 209 -21.56 -5.50 -11.36
CA THR A 209 -22.02 -6.58 -12.26
C THR A 209 -23.10 -6.12 -13.23
N ASP A 210 -23.93 -5.13 -12.90
CA ASP A 210 -24.94 -4.56 -13.81
C ASP A 210 -24.27 -3.96 -15.05
N LEU A 211 -23.18 -3.21 -14.86
CA LEU A 211 -22.42 -2.60 -15.94
C LEU A 211 -21.71 -3.65 -16.81
N LYS A 212 -21.24 -4.76 -16.22
CA LYS A 212 -20.75 -5.93 -16.96
C LYS A 212 -21.87 -6.62 -17.75
N PHE A 213 -23.05 -6.77 -17.16
CA PHE A 213 -24.21 -7.37 -17.82
C PHE A 213 -24.66 -6.53 -19.03
N ILE A 214 -24.79 -5.20 -18.85
CA ILE A 214 -25.07 -4.25 -19.94
C ILE A 214 -24.01 -4.42 -21.04
N ALA A 215 -22.73 -4.38 -20.68
CA ALA A 215 -21.62 -4.45 -21.63
C ALA A 215 -21.62 -5.72 -22.49
N ASN A 216 -22.02 -6.85 -21.91
CA ASN A 216 -21.96 -8.15 -22.58
C ASN A 216 -23.22 -8.51 -23.38
N HIS A 217 -24.40 -7.98 -23.01
CA HIS A 217 -25.68 -8.36 -23.64
C HIS A 217 -26.34 -7.22 -24.44
N LEU A 218 -26.07 -5.96 -24.10
CA LEU A 218 -26.69 -4.78 -24.72
C LEU A 218 -25.69 -4.02 -25.60
N THR A 219 -24.91 -4.75 -26.39
CA THR A 219 -23.79 -4.24 -27.22
C THR A 219 -24.20 -3.22 -28.29
N GLY A 220 -25.49 -3.15 -28.63
CA GLY A 220 -26.07 -2.16 -29.54
C GLY A 220 -26.26 -0.75 -28.94
N LEU A 221 -26.04 -0.57 -27.63
CA LEU A 221 -26.30 0.71 -26.95
C LEU A 221 -25.47 1.87 -27.51
N LYS A 222 -26.16 3.00 -27.69
CA LYS A 222 -25.61 4.32 -28.06
C LYS A 222 -25.70 5.33 -26.92
N TYR A 223 -26.72 5.20 -26.08
CA TYR A 223 -26.98 6.08 -24.93
C TYR A 223 -27.24 5.24 -23.68
N LEU A 224 -26.44 5.46 -22.64
CA LEU A 224 -26.60 4.82 -21.34
C LEU A 224 -26.66 5.89 -20.24
N ASN A 225 -27.78 5.96 -19.52
CA ASN A 225 -27.94 6.83 -18.36
C ASN A 225 -28.21 6.01 -17.10
N LEU A 226 -27.31 6.15 -16.12
CA LEU A 226 -27.33 5.54 -14.80
C LEU A 226 -27.11 6.59 -13.70
N ASP A 227 -27.48 7.86 -13.96
CA ASP A 227 -27.34 8.95 -12.99
C ASP A 227 -28.15 8.67 -11.70
N GLN A 228 -27.69 9.19 -10.55
CA GLN A 228 -28.35 9.07 -9.23
C GLN A 228 -28.57 7.64 -8.72
N ASN A 229 -27.69 6.70 -9.09
CA ASN A 229 -27.63 5.36 -8.50
C ASN A 229 -26.57 5.30 -7.38
N ASN A 230 -26.28 4.10 -6.89
CA ASN A 230 -25.35 3.84 -5.78
C ASN A 230 -24.02 3.20 -6.24
N TYR A 231 -23.69 3.20 -7.53
CA TYR A 231 -22.46 2.57 -8.05
C TYR A 231 -21.20 3.20 -7.46
N SER A 232 -20.21 2.37 -7.11
CA SER A 232 -18.96 2.80 -6.45
C SER A 232 -17.75 2.04 -6.95
N GLY A 233 -16.57 2.68 -6.93
CA GLY A 233 -15.31 2.07 -7.35
C GLY A 233 -14.99 2.32 -8.83
N SER A 234 -14.21 1.44 -9.44
CA SER A 234 -13.76 1.55 -10.84
C SER A 234 -14.79 0.98 -11.81
N LEU A 235 -14.94 1.61 -12.98
CA LEU A 235 -15.74 1.06 -14.07
C LEU A 235 -15.13 -0.24 -14.65
N PRO A 236 -15.95 -1.23 -15.02
CA PRO A 236 -15.46 -2.51 -15.54
C PRO A 236 -14.91 -2.37 -16.95
N THR A 237 -13.79 -3.04 -17.24
CA THR A 237 -13.12 -2.99 -18.56
C THR A 237 -13.98 -3.56 -19.68
N GLU A 238 -14.93 -4.44 -19.35
CA GLU A 238 -15.93 -4.99 -20.26
C GLU A 238 -16.74 -3.91 -21.00
N LEU A 239 -16.88 -2.68 -20.46
CA LEU A 239 -17.57 -1.58 -21.15
C LEU A 239 -17.03 -1.29 -22.56
N GLN A 240 -15.78 -1.67 -22.88
CA GLN A 240 -15.24 -1.59 -24.24
C GLN A 240 -16.06 -2.40 -25.28
N ASN A 241 -16.86 -3.38 -24.84
CA ASN A 241 -17.75 -4.17 -25.69
C ASN A 241 -18.93 -3.33 -26.25
N LEU A 242 -19.25 -2.19 -25.63
CA LEU A 242 -20.28 -1.25 -26.10
C LEU A 242 -19.75 -0.38 -27.25
N SER A 243 -19.34 -1.03 -28.34
CA SER A 243 -18.64 -0.39 -29.48
C SER A 243 -19.42 0.73 -30.19
N PHE A 244 -20.75 0.82 -30.01
CA PHE A 244 -21.60 1.88 -30.56
C PHE A 244 -21.88 3.03 -29.59
N LEU A 245 -21.40 2.98 -28.35
CA LEU A 245 -21.77 3.91 -27.28
C LEU A 245 -21.27 5.33 -27.56
N ASN A 246 -22.20 6.26 -27.73
CA ASN A 246 -21.90 7.68 -27.97
C ASN A 246 -22.01 8.52 -26.70
N THR A 247 -22.88 8.15 -25.77
CA THR A 247 -23.13 8.89 -24.52
C THR A 247 -23.20 7.95 -23.34
N ILE A 248 -22.46 8.26 -22.29
CA ILE A 248 -22.57 7.61 -20.98
C ILE A 248 -22.66 8.67 -19.87
N THR A 249 -23.71 8.57 -19.05
CA THR A 249 -23.88 9.41 -17.85
C THR A 249 -24.09 8.57 -16.59
N ILE A 250 -23.23 8.77 -15.59
CA ILE A 250 -23.27 8.10 -14.27
C ILE A 250 -22.99 9.15 -13.17
N SER A 251 -23.68 10.28 -13.28
CA SER A 251 -23.64 11.42 -12.36
C SER A 251 -24.16 11.04 -10.97
N GLN A 252 -23.72 11.74 -9.92
CA GLN A 252 -24.27 11.59 -8.56
C GLN A 252 -24.19 10.15 -8.01
N ASN A 253 -23.15 9.43 -8.38
CA ASN A 253 -22.79 8.10 -7.88
C ASN A 253 -21.54 8.21 -6.98
N LYS A 254 -20.74 7.15 -6.84
CA LYS A 254 -19.49 7.10 -6.05
C LYS A 254 -18.31 6.56 -6.86
N ILE A 255 -18.34 6.66 -8.19
CA ILE A 255 -17.30 6.15 -9.11
C ILE A 255 -15.96 6.84 -8.83
N SER A 256 -14.86 6.09 -8.79
CA SER A 256 -13.51 6.59 -8.52
C SER A 256 -12.57 6.53 -9.73
N ASP A 257 -12.84 5.67 -10.71
CA ASP A 257 -12.01 5.49 -11.90
C ASP A 257 -12.88 5.24 -13.15
N ILE A 258 -12.55 5.96 -14.23
CA ILE A 258 -13.23 5.95 -15.53
C ILE A 258 -12.33 5.44 -16.67
N SER A 259 -11.16 4.87 -16.35
CA SER A 259 -10.14 4.45 -17.34
C SER A 259 -10.66 3.45 -18.36
N ALA A 260 -11.63 2.60 -18.00
CA ALA A 260 -12.30 1.66 -18.89
C ALA A 260 -12.94 2.31 -20.14
N LEU A 261 -13.31 3.60 -20.08
CA LEU A 261 -13.89 4.33 -21.21
C LEU A 261 -12.88 4.65 -22.33
N SER A 262 -11.58 4.49 -22.08
CA SER A 262 -10.51 4.82 -23.05
C SER A 262 -10.59 4.02 -24.35
N ASN A 263 -11.19 2.83 -24.30
CA ASN A 263 -11.27 1.90 -25.43
C ASN A 263 -12.60 1.99 -26.21
N ILE A 264 -13.40 3.05 -25.99
CA ILE A 264 -14.70 3.25 -26.65
C ILE A 264 -14.60 4.48 -27.59
N PRO A 265 -14.00 4.34 -28.79
CA PRO A 265 -13.68 5.47 -29.68
C PRO A 265 -14.91 6.19 -30.26
N THR A 266 -16.10 5.60 -30.10
CA THR A 266 -17.40 6.15 -30.49
C THR A 266 -17.98 7.12 -29.47
N LEU A 267 -17.39 7.26 -28.27
CA LEU A 267 -17.83 8.21 -27.25
C LEU A 267 -17.70 9.66 -27.72
N LYS A 268 -18.77 10.41 -27.46
CA LYS A 268 -18.93 11.84 -27.69
C LYS A 268 -19.20 12.60 -26.40
N THR A 269 -19.97 12.01 -25.49
CA THR A 269 -20.34 12.63 -24.22
C THR A 269 -20.01 11.70 -23.05
N ILE A 270 -19.18 12.20 -22.13
CA ILE A 270 -18.84 11.56 -20.86
C ILE A 270 -19.34 12.46 -19.73
N GLY A 271 -20.34 12.00 -18.97
CA GLY A 271 -20.95 12.74 -17.86
C GLY A 271 -20.82 12.00 -16.53
N PHE A 272 -19.88 12.45 -15.68
CA PHE A 272 -19.69 11.91 -14.32
C PHE A 272 -19.63 13.01 -13.23
N PRO A 273 -20.41 14.10 -13.28
CA PRO A 273 -20.38 15.08 -12.20
C PRO A 273 -20.87 14.49 -10.88
N TYR A 274 -20.37 14.99 -9.75
CA TYR A 274 -20.69 14.52 -8.39
C TYR A 274 -20.30 13.04 -8.18
N ASN A 275 -19.02 12.73 -8.33
CA ASN A 275 -18.41 11.40 -8.11
C ASN A 275 -17.10 11.52 -7.30
N ASN A 276 -16.31 10.45 -7.22
CA ASN A 276 -15.04 10.37 -6.49
C ASN A 276 -13.80 10.33 -7.41
N ILE A 277 -13.90 10.75 -8.67
CA ILE A 277 -12.84 10.58 -9.68
C ILE A 277 -11.62 11.42 -9.34
N THR A 278 -10.41 10.85 -9.43
CA THR A 278 -9.15 11.51 -9.02
C THR A 278 -8.25 11.97 -10.17
N PHE A 279 -8.45 11.49 -11.39
CA PHE A 279 -7.68 11.91 -12.58
C PHE A 279 -8.52 11.77 -13.86
N ILE A 280 -8.08 12.43 -14.94
CA ILE A 280 -8.60 12.20 -16.31
C ILE A 280 -7.63 11.24 -17.02
N PRO A 281 -8.07 10.03 -17.46
CA PRO A 281 -7.17 9.02 -18.01
C PRO A 281 -6.42 9.49 -19.26
N SER A 282 -5.12 9.16 -19.37
CA SER A 282 -4.30 9.46 -20.55
C SER A 282 -4.79 8.77 -21.83
N GLY A 283 -5.42 7.60 -21.68
CA GLY A 283 -6.05 6.84 -22.76
C GLY A 283 -7.17 7.59 -23.49
N PHE A 284 -7.75 8.64 -22.89
CA PHE A 284 -8.75 9.49 -23.56
C PHE A 284 -8.19 10.26 -24.77
N THR A 285 -6.85 10.28 -24.96
CA THR A 285 -6.17 10.82 -26.15
C THR A 285 -6.80 10.37 -27.48
N ASN A 286 -7.31 9.13 -27.55
CA ASN A 286 -7.85 8.54 -28.79
C ASN A 286 -9.36 8.81 -29.01
N LEU A 287 -10.02 9.53 -28.09
CA LEU A 287 -11.45 9.88 -28.20
C LEU A 287 -11.65 11.17 -29.03
N ASN A 288 -12.89 11.44 -29.43
CA ASN A 288 -13.27 12.65 -30.16
C ASN A 288 -14.52 13.28 -29.51
N LEU A 289 -14.35 13.71 -28.26
CA LEU A 289 -15.44 14.16 -27.40
C LEU A 289 -16.07 15.48 -27.88
N GLU A 290 -17.40 15.54 -27.85
CA GLU A 290 -18.19 16.77 -27.94
C GLU A 290 -18.44 17.39 -26.56
N GLN A 291 -18.50 16.56 -25.49
CA GLN A 291 -18.77 17.01 -24.13
C GLN A 291 -18.00 16.17 -23.09
N LEU A 292 -17.34 16.84 -22.14
CA LEU A 292 -16.70 16.23 -20.98
C LEU A 292 -17.15 16.94 -19.71
N LEU A 293 -17.93 16.25 -18.86
CA LEU A 293 -18.59 16.82 -17.69
C LEU A 293 -18.12 16.08 -16.42
N LEU A 294 -17.23 16.70 -15.66
CA LEU A 294 -16.61 16.11 -14.45
C LEU A 294 -16.69 17.05 -13.22
N THR A 295 -17.65 17.98 -13.21
CA THR A 295 -17.90 18.91 -12.09
C THR A 295 -18.05 18.18 -10.75
N ASN A 296 -17.47 18.71 -9.67
CA ASN A 296 -17.58 18.16 -8.31
C ASN A 296 -17.07 16.71 -8.27
N ASN A 297 -15.75 16.59 -8.37
CA ASN A 297 -14.99 15.35 -8.24
C ASN A 297 -13.73 15.64 -7.41
N LYS A 298 -12.77 14.71 -7.37
CA LYS A 298 -11.51 14.82 -6.61
C LYS A 298 -10.30 14.94 -7.54
N ILE A 299 -10.49 15.46 -8.75
CA ILE A 299 -9.48 15.42 -9.82
C ILE A 299 -8.30 16.32 -9.46
N ILE A 300 -7.11 15.75 -9.40
CA ILE A 300 -5.83 16.44 -9.13
C ILE A 300 -5.01 16.63 -10.41
N GLY A 301 -3.93 17.43 -10.33
CA GLY A 301 -3.00 17.64 -11.44
C GLY A 301 -3.48 18.70 -12.44
N SER A 302 -2.98 18.66 -13.67
CA SER A 302 -3.33 19.63 -14.71
C SER A 302 -4.38 19.09 -15.69
N ILE A 303 -5.06 19.98 -16.41
CA ILE A 303 -5.95 19.59 -17.50
C ILE A 303 -5.11 18.94 -18.61
N PRO A 304 -5.36 17.68 -19.00
CA PRO A 304 -4.50 16.99 -19.95
C PRO A 304 -4.43 17.68 -21.31
N THR A 305 -3.22 17.79 -21.85
CA THR A 305 -2.95 18.57 -23.07
C THR A 305 -3.58 17.98 -24.33
N PHE A 306 -4.00 16.71 -24.34
CA PHE A 306 -4.71 16.09 -25.46
C PHE A 306 -6.11 16.68 -25.68
N ILE A 307 -6.74 17.28 -24.66
CA ILE A 307 -8.11 17.85 -24.77
C ILE A 307 -8.17 18.96 -25.83
N LYS A 308 -7.06 19.67 -26.08
CA LYS A 308 -6.97 20.69 -27.15
C LYS A 308 -7.09 20.10 -28.57
N ASN A 309 -6.99 18.79 -28.72
CA ASN A 309 -7.03 18.07 -29.99
C ASN A 309 -8.44 17.48 -30.28
N TYR A 310 -9.46 17.81 -29.50
CA TYR A 310 -10.85 17.39 -29.76
C TYR A 310 -11.59 18.45 -30.61
N PRO A 311 -11.59 18.38 -31.96
CA PRO A 311 -12.11 19.45 -32.81
C PRO A 311 -13.61 19.70 -32.64
N ASN A 312 -14.34 18.72 -32.09
CA ASN A 312 -15.78 18.79 -31.88
C ASN A 312 -16.19 19.20 -30.46
N LEU A 313 -15.23 19.49 -29.56
CA LEU A 313 -15.53 19.80 -28.16
C LEU A 313 -16.33 21.10 -28.03
N ARG A 314 -17.54 20.99 -27.46
CA ARG A 314 -18.49 22.08 -27.22
C ARG A 314 -18.56 22.49 -25.75
N THR A 315 -18.38 21.52 -24.86
CA THR A 315 -18.60 21.67 -23.41
C THR A 315 -17.48 20.98 -22.64
N LEU A 316 -16.77 21.74 -21.80
CA LEU A 316 -15.73 21.22 -20.91
C LEU A 316 -15.96 21.74 -19.50
N TRP A 317 -16.39 20.86 -18.60
CA TRP A 317 -16.71 21.22 -17.21
C TRP A 317 -15.87 20.44 -16.23
N LEU A 318 -15.10 21.18 -15.44
CA LEU A 318 -14.12 20.67 -14.51
C LEU A 318 -14.18 21.43 -13.17
N SER A 319 -15.22 22.23 -12.93
CA SER A 319 -15.39 22.99 -11.68
C SER A 319 -15.47 22.09 -10.45
N GLU A 320 -15.16 22.64 -9.28
CA GLU A 320 -15.22 21.91 -8.00
C GLU A 320 -14.34 20.65 -8.03
N ASN A 321 -13.08 20.85 -8.40
CA ASN A 321 -12.01 19.83 -8.42
C ASN A 321 -10.73 20.41 -7.81
N LEU A 322 -9.64 19.65 -7.82
CA LEU A 322 -8.34 20.06 -7.27
C LEU A 322 -7.30 20.33 -8.37
N LEU A 323 -7.75 20.66 -9.59
CA LEU A 323 -6.90 20.89 -10.75
C LEU A 323 -6.07 22.16 -10.62
N GLU A 324 -4.85 22.14 -11.17
CA GLU A 324 -3.89 23.24 -11.13
C GLU A 324 -2.92 23.26 -12.31
N GLY A 325 -2.22 24.39 -12.48
CA GLY A 325 -1.20 24.56 -13.50
C GLY A 325 -1.78 24.95 -14.86
N ASN A 326 -0.91 25.05 -15.86
CA ASN A 326 -1.22 25.65 -17.16
C ASN A 326 -2.44 25.00 -17.84
N ILE A 327 -3.39 25.83 -18.23
CA ILE A 327 -4.54 25.41 -19.05
C ILE A 327 -4.06 25.23 -20.49
N PRO A 328 -4.36 24.09 -21.15
CA PRO A 328 -3.97 23.87 -22.54
C PRO A 328 -4.57 24.93 -23.47
N ASP A 329 -3.84 25.28 -24.53
CA ASP A 329 -4.29 26.28 -25.48
C ASP A 329 -5.52 25.79 -26.30
N PHE A 330 -6.72 26.16 -25.84
CA PHE A 330 -7.99 25.87 -26.49
C PHE A 330 -8.40 26.88 -27.58
N THR A 331 -7.53 27.79 -28.03
CA THR A 331 -7.91 28.84 -29.01
C THR A 331 -8.38 28.27 -30.35
N ASN A 332 -7.89 27.08 -30.73
CA ASN A 332 -8.31 26.34 -31.92
C ASN A 332 -9.63 25.55 -31.77
N LEU A 333 -10.19 25.44 -30.56
CA LEU A 333 -11.47 24.75 -30.31
C LEU A 333 -12.65 25.68 -30.67
N THR A 334 -12.82 25.95 -31.96
CA THR A 334 -13.82 26.91 -32.48
C THR A 334 -15.28 26.58 -32.12
N LEU A 335 -15.57 25.33 -31.75
CA LEU A 335 -16.89 24.86 -31.31
C LEU A 335 -17.08 24.93 -29.78
N LEU A 336 -16.06 25.25 -28.98
CA LEU A 336 -16.14 25.32 -27.52
C LEU A 336 -17.01 26.50 -27.09
N LYS A 337 -18.17 26.22 -26.52
CA LYS A 337 -19.18 27.22 -26.10
C LYS A 337 -19.33 27.35 -24.59
N SER A 338 -18.99 26.31 -23.84
CA SER A 338 -19.02 26.31 -22.38
C SER A 338 -17.73 25.72 -21.80
N PHE A 339 -17.05 26.51 -20.95
CA PHE A 339 -15.84 26.11 -20.24
C PHE A 339 -15.93 26.56 -18.78
N ILE A 340 -15.99 25.60 -17.86
CA ILE A 340 -16.25 25.84 -16.44
C ILE A 340 -15.13 25.21 -15.61
N ILE A 341 -14.37 26.06 -14.90
CA ILE A 341 -13.16 25.72 -14.13
C ILE A 341 -13.10 26.44 -12.77
N ASN A 342 -14.17 27.13 -12.34
CA ASN A 342 -14.25 27.71 -11.01
C ASN A 342 -14.12 26.64 -9.90
N THR A 343 -13.70 27.05 -8.71
CA THR A 343 -13.48 26.17 -7.57
C THR A 343 -12.46 25.06 -7.87
N ASN A 344 -11.33 25.44 -8.46
CA ASN A 344 -10.11 24.64 -8.63
C ASN A 344 -8.93 25.37 -7.96
N LYS A 345 -7.68 25.08 -8.32
CA LYS A 345 -6.48 25.79 -7.83
C LYS A 345 -5.77 26.58 -8.94
N PHE A 346 -6.50 27.01 -9.97
CA PHE A 346 -5.94 27.83 -11.05
C PHE A 346 -5.63 29.25 -10.56
N ARG A 347 -4.62 29.87 -11.18
CA ARG A 347 -4.13 31.23 -10.91
C ARG A 347 -4.14 32.05 -12.19
N PHE A 348 -3.97 33.37 -12.09
CA PHE A 348 -3.95 34.27 -13.25
C PHE A 348 -2.96 33.81 -14.34
N ILE A 349 -1.77 33.32 -13.96
CA ILE A 349 -0.75 32.83 -14.89
C ILE A 349 -1.21 31.63 -15.74
N ASP A 350 -2.08 30.76 -15.21
CA ASP A 350 -2.43 29.48 -15.83
C ASP A 350 -3.25 29.65 -17.13
N PHE A 351 -3.83 30.83 -17.36
CA PHE A 351 -4.66 31.15 -18.54
C PHE A 351 -4.46 32.57 -19.10
N SER A 352 -3.51 33.35 -18.58
CA SER A 352 -3.43 34.80 -18.86
C SER A 352 -3.29 35.15 -20.34
N ASN A 353 -2.47 34.39 -21.06
CA ASN A 353 -2.14 34.66 -22.47
C ASN A 353 -3.33 34.41 -23.42
N GLN A 354 -4.22 33.47 -23.09
CA GLN A 354 -5.38 33.10 -23.91
C GLN A 354 -6.71 33.68 -23.41
N PHE A 355 -6.74 34.29 -22.22
CA PHE A 355 -7.97 34.71 -21.54
C PHE A 355 -8.92 35.57 -22.39
N GLN A 356 -8.39 36.53 -23.15
CA GLN A 356 -9.22 37.37 -24.02
C GLN A 356 -9.84 36.60 -25.19
N ILE A 357 -9.15 35.57 -25.68
CA ILE A 357 -9.68 34.67 -26.71
C ILE A 357 -10.75 33.75 -26.10
N TYR A 358 -10.54 33.23 -24.90
CA TYR A 358 -11.56 32.45 -24.18
C TYR A 358 -12.82 33.29 -23.92
N LYS A 359 -12.68 34.50 -23.39
CA LYS A 359 -13.79 35.44 -23.18
C LYS A 359 -14.55 35.78 -24.47
N THR A 360 -13.86 35.82 -25.62
CA THR A 360 -14.47 36.17 -26.92
C THR A 360 -15.12 34.96 -27.62
N ASN A 361 -14.46 33.81 -27.63
CA ASN A 361 -14.89 32.64 -28.41
C ASN A 361 -15.90 31.74 -27.67
N ILE A 362 -15.80 31.68 -26.33
CA ILE A 362 -16.65 30.84 -25.46
C ILE A 362 -17.94 31.60 -25.15
N THR A 363 -18.79 31.72 -26.19
CA THR A 363 -19.91 32.67 -26.24
C THR A 363 -21.08 32.36 -25.29
N THR A 364 -21.14 31.18 -24.67
CA THR A 364 -22.24 30.81 -23.77
C THR A 364 -21.85 30.95 -22.31
N GLN A 365 -20.74 30.33 -21.88
CA GLN A 365 -20.30 30.40 -20.49
C GLN A 365 -18.80 30.13 -20.34
N PHE A 366 -18.06 31.11 -19.83
CA PHE A 366 -16.70 30.92 -19.34
C PHE A 366 -16.66 31.29 -17.85
N ASN A 367 -16.59 30.29 -16.97
CA ASN A 367 -16.56 30.51 -15.52
C ASN A 367 -15.25 30.01 -14.90
N TYR A 368 -14.54 30.92 -14.24
CA TYR A 368 -13.21 30.71 -13.68
C TYR A 368 -13.04 31.29 -12.27
N SER A 369 -14.11 31.81 -11.66
CA SER A 369 -14.10 32.39 -10.31
C SER A 369 -15.27 31.85 -9.47
N PRO A 370 -15.10 31.60 -8.15
CA PRO A 370 -13.86 31.70 -7.37
C PRO A 370 -12.85 30.60 -7.73
N GLN A 371 -11.70 30.60 -7.08
CA GLN A 371 -10.78 29.45 -6.98
C GLN A 371 -10.60 29.11 -5.49
N PHE A 372 -10.05 27.94 -5.17
CA PHE A 372 -9.72 27.55 -3.81
C PHE A 372 -8.69 28.51 -3.20
N LYS A 373 -8.72 28.61 -1.88
CA LYS A 373 -7.74 29.39 -1.14
C LYS A 373 -6.34 28.77 -1.26
N ILE A 374 -5.35 29.64 -1.22
CA ILE A 374 -3.95 29.31 -1.41
C ILE A 374 -3.32 28.97 -0.04
N ASN A 375 -2.47 27.95 0.00
CA ASN A 375 -1.88 27.36 1.21
C ASN A 375 -2.90 26.70 2.16
N GLN A 376 -2.40 26.23 3.31
CA GLN A 376 -3.18 25.79 4.46
C GLN A 376 -3.14 26.89 5.55
N PRO A 377 -4.05 26.87 6.54
CA PRO A 377 -3.98 27.77 7.69
C PRO A 377 -2.65 27.64 8.46
N GLU A 378 -2.09 28.76 8.89
CA GLU A 378 -0.74 28.86 9.44
C GLU A 378 -0.76 29.55 10.82
N THR A 379 0.11 29.18 11.75
CA THR A 379 0.27 29.88 13.04
C THR A 379 1.75 30.19 13.30
N ILE A 380 2.06 31.46 13.56
CA ILE A 380 3.41 31.97 13.79
C ILE A 380 3.46 32.63 15.18
N THR A 381 4.47 32.30 15.98
CA THR A 381 4.73 32.96 17.28
C THR A 381 6.10 33.64 17.25
N LYS A 382 6.17 34.92 17.66
CA LYS A 382 7.43 35.70 17.72
C LYS A 382 7.45 36.66 18.93
N GLY A 383 8.65 37.03 19.38
CA GLY A 383 8.84 37.99 20.46
C GLY A 383 8.70 39.45 20.00
N ILE A 384 8.40 40.35 20.95
CA ILE A 384 8.55 41.80 20.73
C ILE A 384 10.00 42.11 20.30
N GLY A 385 10.17 43.08 19.40
CA GLY A 385 11.48 43.44 18.83
C GLY A 385 11.89 42.60 17.62
N GLN A 386 11.32 41.40 17.42
CA GLN A 386 11.67 40.54 16.29
C GLN A 386 10.95 40.95 15.00
N SER A 387 11.49 40.50 13.87
CA SER A 387 10.86 40.64 12.55
C SER A 387 10.07 39.40 12.13
N VAL A 388 8.94 39.58 11.44
CA VAL A 388 8.20 38.51 10.76
C VAL A 388 7.83 38.93 9.34
N THR A 389 7.91 38.00 8.39
CA THR A 389 7.55 38.22 6.97
C THR A 389 6.47 37.24 6.57
N PHE A 390 5.29 37.74 6.22
CA PHE A 390 4.22 36.95 5.60
C PHE A 390 4.40 36.93 4.08
N LYS A 391 3.94 35.85 3.43
CA LYS A 391 4.05 35.63 1.97
C LYS A 391 2.70 35.21 1.39
N MET A 392 2.36 35.65 0.18
CA MET A 392 1.11 35.24 -0.51
C MET A 392 1.15 33.78 -0.93
N TYR A 393 2.27 33.33 -1.50
CA TYR A 393 2.52 31.98 -1.98
C TYR A 393 3.59 31.27 -1.13
N PRO A 394 3.73 29.94 -1.20
CA PRO A 394 4.81 29.19 -0.54
C PRO A 394 6.20 29.59 -1.07
N ASP A 395 7.24 29.24 -0.32
CA ASP A 395 8.62 29.42 -0.80
C ASP A 395 8.93 28.51 -1.99
N GLY A 396 9.53 29.09 -3.03
CA GLY A 396 9.79 28.44 -4.31
C GLY A 396 8.62 28.43 -5.30
N ASP A 397 7.44 28.97 -4.95
CA ASP A 397 6.28 29.00 -5.83
C ASP A 397 6.23 30.28 -6.68
N GLU A 398 6.71 30.17 -7.92
CA GLU A 398 6.77 31.26 -8.90
C GLU A 398 5.52 31.38 -9.79
N ARG A 399 4.42 30.67 -9.49
CA ARG A 399 3.18 30.75 -10.29
C ARG A 399 2.35 31.99 -9.96
N TYR A 400 2.84 33.16 -10.37
CA TYR A 400 2.16 34.46 -10.34
C TYR A 400 2.65 35.36 -11.49
N LEU A 401 1.91 36.41 -11.82
CA LEU A 401 2.31 37.36 -12.87
C LEU A 401 2.96 38.61 -12.26
N GLN A 402 3.87 39.23 -13.00
CA GLN A 402 4.56 40.46 -12.57
C GLN A 402 3.61 41.66 -12.37
N ASN A 403 2.44 41.64 -13.05
CA ASN A 403 1.39 42.66 -12.94
C ASN A 403 0.27 42.31 -11.95
N ASP A 404 0.44 41.23 -11.19
CA ASP A 404 -0.46 40.92 -10.06
C ASP A 404 -0.19 41.90 -8.91
N THR A 405 -1.26 42.34 -8.27
CA THR A 405 -1.25 43.34 -7.20
C THR A 405 -1.86 42.74 -5.94
N TYR A 406 -1.28 43.06 -4.79
CA TYR A 406 -1.59 42.40 -3.53
C TYR A 406 -2.23 43.38 -2.55
N LYS A 407 -3.04 42.85 -1.64
CA LYS A 407 -3.57 43.58 -0.47
C LYS A 407 -3.52 42.68 0.75
N TRP A 408 -2.78 43.10 1.77
CA TRP A 408 -2.76 42.42 3.06
C TRP A 408 -3.85 42.94 3.98
N PHE A 409 -4.41 42.03 4.78
CA PHE A 409 -5.47 42.31 5.74
C PHE A 409 -5.04 41.86 7.14
N LYS A 410 -5.47 42.60 8.17
CA LYS A 410 -5.30 42.29 9.59
C LYS A 410 -6.68 42.30 10.27
N ASN A 411 -7.08 41.17 10.84
CA ASN A 411 -8.42 40.96 11.43
C ASN A 411 -9.55 41.40 10.47
N GLY A 412 -9.39 41.17 9.16
CA GLY A 412 -10.35 41.56 8.12
C GLY A 412 -10.24 43.00 7.60
N VAL A 413 -9.39 43.86 8.20
CA VAL A 413 -9.19 45.26 7.76
C VAL A 413 -7.96 45.37 6.86
N GLU A 414 -8.07 46.09 5.74
CA GLU A 414 -6.95 46.31 4.80
C GLU A 414 -5.80 47.10 5.45
N ILE A 415 -4.57 46.64 5.24
CA ILE A 415 -3.35 47.30 5.71
C ILE A 415 -2.86 48.27 4.62
N ASN A 416 -3.11 49.56 4.81
CA ASN A 416 -2.69 50.60 3.86
C ASN A 416 -1.18 50.51 3.52
N GLY A 417 -0.86 50.49 2.22
CA GLY A 417 0.51 50.42 1.71
C GLY A 417 1.14 49.02 1.67
N ALA A 418 0.49 47.99 2.22
CA ALA A 418 0.96 46.61 2.15
C ALA A 418 0.53 45.95 0.83
N THR A 419 1.20 46.32 -0.27
CA THR A 419 0.84 45.91 -1.64
C THR A 419 1.79 44.90 -2.31
N GLY A 420 2.75 44.35 -1.55
CA GLY A 420 3.72 43.38 -2.05
C GLY A 420 3.27 41.92 -1.91
N LEU A 421 3.92 41.04 -2.68
CA LEU A 421 3.91 39.58 -2.51
C LEU A 421 4.17 39.14 -1.07
N THR A 422 4.96 39.93 -0.36
CA THR A 422 5.29 39.75 1.06
C THR A 422 4.91 40.98 1.86
N TYR A 423 4.66 40.78 3.16
CA TYR A 423 4.49 41.86 4.13
C TYR A 423 5.36 41.58 5.35
N THR A 424 6.34 42.45 5.58
CA THR A 424 7.29 42.35 6.69
C THR A 424 6.94 43.34 7.79
N ILE A 425 6.77 42.84 9.01
CA ILE A 425 6.77 43.65 10.23
C ILE A 425 8.18 43.53 10.81
N SER A 426 9.03 44.56 10.65
CA SER A 426 10.45 44.50 11.04
C SER A 426 10.71 44.59 12.55
N ASN A 427 9.74 45.12 13.31
CA ASN A 427 9.81 45.27 14.77
C ASN A 427 8.42 45.01 15.35
N LEU A 428 8.23 43.83 15.94
CA LEU A 428 6.95 43.41 16.51
C LEU A 428 6.66 44.10 17.85
N ALA A 429 5.43 44.55 18.02
CA ALA A 429 4.83 44.97 19.29
C ALA A 429 3.62 44.08 19.62
N ALA A 430 3.17 44.05 20.89
CA ALA A 430 2.02 43.25 21.31
C ALA A 430 0.75 43.51 20.46
N THR A 431 0.56 44.75 20.00
CA THR A 431 -0.56 45.15 19.13
C THR A 431 -0.51 44.51 17.73
N ASN A 432 0.58 43.88 17.32
CA ASN A 432 0.68 43.14 16.05
C ASN A 432 0.05 41.75 16.09
N ALA A 433 -0.23 41.17 17.28
CA ALA A 433 -0.92 39.89 17.39
C ALA A 433 -2.32 39.97 16.76
N ALA A 434 -2.58 39.15 15.74
CA ALA A 434 -3.79 39.20 14.91
C ALA A 434 -3.81 38.04 13.89
N THR A 435 -4.97 37.85 13.24
CA THR A 435 -5.08 37.02 12.04
C THR A 435 -4.79 37.88 10.80
N TYR A 436 -3.90 37.41 9.94
CA TYR A 436 -3.53 38.05 8.68
C TYR A 436 -3.89 37.17 7.49
N PHE A 437 -4.25 37.78 6.36
CA PHE A 437 -4.35 37.10 5.07
C PHE A 437 -4.03 38.09 3.94
N CYS A 438 -3.85 37.57 2.73
CA CYS A 438 -3.57 38.36 1.54
C CYS A 438 -4.55 38.01 0.42
N ARG A 439 -4.91 39.01 -0.38
CA ARG A 439 -5.63 38.87 -1.65
C ARG A 439 -4.77 39.36 -2.80
N SER A 440 -4.76 38.62 -3.90
CA SER A 440 -4.13 38.98 -5.17
C SER A 440 -5.19 39.30 -6.24
N TYR A 441 -4.92 40.34 -7.01
CA TYR A 441 -5.78 40.89 -8.07
C TYR A 441 -4.91 41.19 -9.30
N HIS A 442 -5.41 40.89 -10.49
CA HIS A 442 -4.67 41.15 -11.72
C HIS A 442 -4.99 42.54 -12.30
N ALA A 443 -4.09 43.51 -12.14
CA ALA A 443 -4.36 44.90 -12.49
C ALA A 443 -4.27 45.22 -14.00
N ALA A 444 -3.48 44.44 -14.76
CA ALA A 444 -3.25 44.71 -16.18
C ALA A 444 -4.40 44.26 -17.11
N ASN A 445 -5.29 43.39 -16.64
CA ASN A 445 -6.48 42.97 -17.39
C ASN A 445 -7.74 43.05 -16.50
N PRO A 446 -8.49 44.16 -16.56
CA PRO A 446 -9.72 44.35 -15.77
C PRO A 446 -10.78 43.26 -15.98
N ASP A 447 -10.76 42.54 -17.11
CA ASP A 447 -11.70 41.45 -17.36
C ASP A 447 -11.48 40.22 -16.50
N MET A 448 -10.29 40.08 -15.88
CA MET A 448 -10.00 39.06 -14.87
C MET A 448 -10.46 39.47 -13.46
N SER A 449 -10.93 40.71 -13.25
CA SER A 449 -11.31 41.21 -11.92
C SER A 449 -12.39 40.41 -11.16
N PRO A 450 -13.27 39.61 -11.79
CA PRO A 450 -14.12 38.67 -11.06
C PRO A 450 -13.35 37.60 -10.29
N LEU A 451 -12.11 37.28 -10.68
CA LEU A 451 -11.22 36.39 -9.93
C LEU A 451 -10.38 37.20 -8.93
N VAL A 452 -10.53 36.85 -7.66
CA VAL A 452 -9.68 37.29 -6.56
C VAL A 452 -9.09 36.04 -5.92
N LEU A 453 -7.76 35.93 -5.91
CA LEU A 453 -7.06 34.83 -5.23
C LEU A 453 -6.82 35.21 -3.78
N GLU A 454 -7.20 34.38 -2.82
CA GLU A 454 -7.03 34.61 -1.38
C GLU A 454 -6.20 33.48 -0.77
N ARG A 455 -5.25 33.78 0.14
CA ARG A 455 -4.58 32.74 0.92
C ARG A 455 -5.31 32.40 2.22
N GLU A 456 -5.15 31.16 2.68
CA GLU A 456 -5.58 30.75 4.01
C GLU A 456 -4.87 31.57 5.12
N PRO A 457 -5.54 31.77 6.28
CA PRO A 457 -5.12 32.74 7.27
C PRO A 457 -3.83 32.36 8.01
N ILE A 458 -3.09 33.39 8.40
CA ILE A 458 -1.92 33.34 9.30
C ILE A 458 -2.36 33.86 10.67
N ILE A 459 -2.20 33.09 11.73
CA ILE A 459 -2.42 33.54 13.10
C ILE A 459 -1.07 33.95 13.68
N LEU A 460 -0.83 35.26 13.85
CA LEU A 460 0.37 35.78 14.51
C LEU A 460 0.12 35.96 16.01
N LYS A 461 0.94 35.32 16.83
CA LYS A 461 1.03 35.52 18.29
C LYS A 461 2.32 36.31 18.63
N VAL A 462 2.23 37.28 19.54
CA VAL A 462 3.35 38.15 19.94
C VAL A 462 3.54 38.14 21.47
N SER A 463 4.79 38.02 21.95
CA SER A 463 5.14 37.90 23.39
C SER A 463 6.05 39.02 23.90
N ASN A 464 5.85 39.48 25.14
CA ASN A 464 6.55 40.63 25.75
C ASN A 464 8.03 40.38 26.11
N CYS A 465 8.43 39.13 26.35
CA CYS A 465 9.83 38.75 26.32
C CYS A 465 10.06 37.96 25.03
N THR A 466 11.30 37.94 24.53
CA THR A 466 11.78 36.77 23.79
C THR A 466 11.57 35.56 24.69
N PRO A 467 10.64 34.64 24.38
CA PRO A 467 10.50 33.43 25.16
C PRO A 467 11.82 32.69 25.07
N THR A 468 12.33 32.21 26.20
CA THR A 468 13.52 31.36 26.24
C THR A 468 13.24 30.10 25.42
N GLU A 469 13.65 30.06 24.14
CA GLU A 469 13.31 28.93 23.27
C GLU A 469 13.81 27.63 23.87
N GLY A 470 12.88 26.74 24.18
CA GLY A 470 13.15 25.50 24.85
C GLY A 470 11.89 24.68 25.08
N THR A 471 12.09 23.44 25.49
CA THR A 471 11.00 22.49 25.76
C THR A 471 11.31 21.67 27.01
N ILE A 472 10.26 21.23 27.69
CA ILE A 472 10.38 20.19 28.70
C ILE A 472 10.51 18.85 27.96
N THR A 473 11.73 18.35 27.85
CA THR A 473 11.94 16.94 27.50
C THR A 473 11.78 16.08 28.74
N SER A 474 11.47 14.81 28.52
CA SER A 474 11.46 13.79 29.55
C SER A 474 11.98 12.49 28.93
N SER A 475 12.53 11.59 29.75
CA SER A 475 13.03 10.30 29.28
C SER A 475 11.94 9.36 28.74
N THR A 476 10.67 9.71 28.96
CA THR A 476 9.46 8.97 28.58
C THR A 476 8.31 9.94 28.29
N ASP A 477 7.36 9.53 27.44
CA ASP A 477 6.08 10.22 27.23
C ASP A 477 4.88 9.52 27.92
N LYS A 478 5.11 8.41 28.62
CA LYS A 478 4.16 7.72 29.50
C LYS A 478 4.62 7.81 30.95
N PHE A 479 3.72 8.12 31.88
CA PHE A 479 4.04 8.39 33.29
C PHE A 479 3.12 7.61 34.24
N HIS A 480 3.68 7.11 35.33
CA HIS A 480 3.04 6.12 36.20
C HIS A 480 3.28 6.41 37.68
N THR A 481 2.33 5.99 38.51
CA THR A 481 2.46 6.09 39.97
C THR A 481 3.69 5.32 40.48
N ASN A 482 4.42 5.92 41.41
CA ASN A 482 5.63 5.41 42.07
C ASN A 482 6.86 5.19 41.15
N ALA A 483 6.81 5.62 39.89
CA ALA A 483 7.97 5.65 38.99
C ALA A 483 8.67 7.02 39.02
N GLU A 484 9.99 7.04 39.25
CA GLU A 484 10.78 8.28 39.17
C GLU A 484 10.85 8.75 37.71
N SER A 485 10.25 9.91 37.44
CA SER A 485 10.14 10.50 36.11
C SER A 485 11.12 11.66 35.98
N SER A 486 12.07 11.53 35.05
CA SER A 486 13.07 12.56 34.76
C SER A 486 12.60 13.52 33.69
N PHE A 487 12.59 14.80 34.04
CA PHE A 487 12.32 15.94 33.17
C PHE A 487 13.61 16.76 33.00
N ALA A 488 13.80 17.33 31.82
CA ALA A 488 14.88 18.26 31.54
C ALA A 488 14.33 19.44 30.75
N PHE A 489 14.95 20.62 30.91
CA PHE A 489 14.65 21.77 30.07
C PHE A 489 15.78 21.96 29.06
N GLU A 490 15.49 21.64 27.80
CA GLU A 490 16.41 21.86 26.69
C GLU A 490 16.21 23.28 26.14
N SER A 491 17.28 24.08 26.13
CA SER A 491 17.28 25.42 25.56
C SER A 491 18.64 25.78 24.99
N THR A 492 18.65 26.64 23.98
CA THR A 492 19.88 27.23 23.40
C THR A 492 20.37 28.47 24.17
N ALA A 493 19.58 28.98 25.13
CA ALA A 493 19.94 30.12 25.95
C ALA A 493 20.79 29.74 27.18
N THR A 494 21.78 30.56 27.51
CA THR A 494 22.73 30.33 28.61
C THR A 494 22.45 31.25 29.80
N GLY A 495 22.87 30.83 31.01
CA GLY A 495 22.71 31.63 32.23
C GLY A 495 21.29 31.67 32.80
N LEU A 496 20.46 30.67 32.47
CA LEU A 496 19.10 30.52 33.00
C LEU A 496 19.09 29.96 34.43
N THR A 497 18.04 30.30 35.17
CA THR A 497 17.64 29.67 36.43
C THR A 497 16.28 28.99 36.27
N TYR A 498 16.02 27.92 37.01
CA TYR A 498 14.83 27.07 36.83
C TYR A 498 14.07 26.91 38.13
N GLU A 499 12.73 26.95 38.06
CA GLU A 499 11.83 26.62 39.16
C GLU A 499 10.80 25.60 38.66
N TRP A 500 10.84 24.38 39.22
CA TRP A 500 10.02 23.26 38.79
C TRP A 500 8.85 23.02 39.77
N SER A 501 7.68 22.64 39.23
CA SER A 501 6.45 22.40 39.99
C SER A 501 5.52 21.42 39.28
N VAL A 502 4.61 20.81 40.04
CA VAL A 502 3.64 19.80 39.58
C VAL A 502 2.27 20.07 40.20
N THR A 503 1.19 19.96 39.41
CA THR A 503 -0.21 20.20 39.82
C THR A 503 -1.09 19.08 39.27
N PRO A 504 -2.10 18.50 39.95
CA PRO A 504 -2.65 18.86 41.26
C PRO A 504 -2.12 17.99 42.41
N ALA A 505 -1.02 18.40 43.05
CA ALA A 505 -0.63 17.91 44.36
C ALA A 505 -0.06 19.07 45.19
N ASN A 506 -0.43 19.16 46.46
CA ASN A 506 0.14 20.14 47.40
C ASN A 506 1.54 19.69 47.83
N GLY A 507 2.54 19.87 46.95
CA GLY A 507 3.95 19.56 47.19
C GLY A 507 4.84 20.79 46.98
N THR A 508 5.76 21.06 47.91
CA THR A 508 6.63 22.23 47.89
C THR A 508 7.50 22.32 46.64
N ALA A 509 7.55 23.51 46.02
CA ALA A 509 8.48 23.84 44.95
C ALA A 509 9.93 23.65 45.42
N THR A 510 10.72 22.90 44.65
CA THR A 510 12.17 22.75 44.86
C THR A 510 12.92 23.76 44.00
N SER A 511 13.44 24.81 44.63
CA SER A 511 14.30 25.80 43.98
C SER A 511 15.68 25.20 43.68
N ASN A 512 15.79 24.43 42.60
CA ASN A 512 17.02 23.79 42.16
C ASN A 512 17.63 24.52 40.95
N ILE A 513 18.93 24.80 41.02
CA ILE A 513 19.70 25.52 39.99
C ILE A 513 20.08 24.61 38.80
N LEU A 514 19.42 23.46 38.65
CA LEU A 514 19.74 22.41 37.67
C LEU A 514 18.70 22.41 36.55
N ASN A 515 19.17 22.12 35.33
CA ASN A 515 18.31 22.00 34.14
C ASN A 515 17.52 20.68 34.10
N SER A 516 17.68 19.81 35.10
CA SER A 516 16.95 18.56 35.27
C SER A 516 16.16 18.53 36.57
N TYR A 517 15.05 17.81 36.55
CA TYR A 517 14.09 17.67 37.64
C TYR A 517 13.55 16.24 37.65
N THR A 518 13.67 15.53 38.76
CA THR A 518 13.01 14.22 38.96
C THR A 518 11.76 14.40 39.81
N HIS A 519 10.69 13.68 39.46
CA HIS A 519 9.46 13.65 40.23
C HIS A 519 8.87 12.24 40.23
N THR A 520 8.42 11.79 41.41
CA THR A 520 7.73 10.51 41.59
C THR A 520 6.30 10.80 41.99
N PHE A 521 5.37 10.60 41.05
CA PHE A 521 3.94 10.82 41.27
C PHE A 521 3.40 9.69 42.16
N THR A 522 2.70 10.00 43.26
CA THR A 522 2.20 8.98 44.20
C THR A 522 0.74 8.60 43.99
N GLU A 523 0.00 9.40 43.23
CA GLU A 523 -1.43 9.21 42.92
C GLU A 523 -1.64 9.33 41.41
N ALA A 524 -2.76 8.78 40.92
CA ALA A 524 -3.12 8.82 39.51
C ALA A 524 -4.01 10.03 39.19
N GLY A 525 -3.84 10.60 38.00
CA GLY A 525 -4.57 11.77 37.56
C GLY A 525 -3.92 12.47 36.37
N ASP A 526 -4.56 13.52 35.89
CA ASP A 526 -3.97 14.43 34.92
C ASP A 526 -3.12 15.47 35.66
N TYR A 527 -1.81 15.41 35.48
CA TYR A 527 -0.86 16.35 36.06
C TYR A 527 -0.33 17.35 35.01
N GLU A 528 0.05 18.54 35.46
CA GLU A 528 0.82 19.50 34.68
C GLU A 528 2.21 19.65 35.32
N VAL A 529 3.26 19.22 34.59
CA VAL A 529 4.64 19.48 34.98
C VAL A 529 5.05 20.82 34.40
N LYS A 530 5.46 21.74 35.27
CA LYS A 530 5.73 23.14 34.96
C LYS A 530 7.17 23.48 35.31
N VAL A 531 7.89 24.11 34.37
CA VAL A 531 9.14 24.82 34.66
C VAL A 531 9.00 26.30 34.36
N VAL A 532 9.48 27.13 35.28
CA VAL A 532 9.68 28.56 35.08
C VAL A 532 11.16 28.79 34.82
N ALA A 533 11.53 29.05 33.57
CA ALA A 533 12.90 29.38 33.18
C ALA A 533 13.07 30.91 33.25
N THR A 534 13.92 31.39 34.15
CA THR A 534 14.16 32.82 34.39
C THR A 534 15.57 33.21 33.94
N ASP A 535 15.67 34.21 33.07
CA ASP A 535 16.93 34.73 32.56
C ASP A 535 17.66 35.63 33.58
N ALA A 536 18.90 36.01 33.26
CA ALA A 536 19.72 36.88 34.11
C ALA A 536 19.17 38.32 34.29
N ASN A 537 18.14 38.71 33.53
CA ASN A 537 17.45 40.00 33.65
C ASN A 537 16.15 39.89 34.49
N GLY A 538 15.79 38.69 34.95
CA GLY A 538 14.56 38.43 35.68
C GLY A 538 13.32 38.22 34.82
N CYS A 539 13.44 37.98 33.50
CA CYS A 539 12.29 37.53 32.72
C CYS A 539 12.09 36.02 32.85
N SER A 540 10.95 35.65 33.41
CA SER A 540 10.48 34.28 33.60
C SER A 540 9.55 33.83 32.47
N THR A 541 9.93 32.80 31.72
CA THR A 541 9.03 32.10 30.79
C THR A 541 8.57 30.79 31.40
N THR A 542 7.25 30.55 31.43
CA THR A 542 6.67 29.30 31.92
C THR A 542 6.46 28.33 30.77
N PHE A 543 6.93 27.10 30.93
CA PHE A 543 6.64 25.96 30.06
C PHE A 543 5.87 24.93 30.87
N THR A 544 4.90 24.28 30.23
CA THR A 544 4.14 23.19 30.81
C THR A 544 4.14 21.99 29.88
N LYS A 545 4.32 20.80 30.44
CA LYS A 545 4.10 19.53 29.78
C LYS A 545 2.90 18.88 30.48
N PRO A 546 1.78 18.62 29.77
CA PRO A 546 0.72 17.80 30.32
C PRO A 546 1.26 16.38 30.49
N VAL A 547 1.07 15.82 31.68
CA VAL A 547 1.59 14.53 32.13
C VAL A 547 0.41 13.77 32.73
N LYS A 548 -0.21 12.92 31.92
CA LYS A 548 -1.21 11.98 32.43
C LYS A 548 -0.49 10.87 33.18
N VAL A 549 -0.78 10.72 34.46
CA VAL A 549 -0.22 9.71 35.34
C VAL A 549 -1.28 8.66 35.62
N GLU A 550 -0.99 7.43 35.25
CA GLU A 550 -1.91 6.31 35.42
C GLU A 550 -1.55 5.51 36.69
N GLU A 551 -2.58 5.05 37.42
CA GLU A 551 -2.43 4.15 38.57
C GLU A 551 -1.96 2.81 38.00
N ARG A 552 -0.68 2.48 38.19
CA ARG A 552 -0.08 1.25 37.64
C ARG A 552 0.65 0.44 38.69
N TYR A 553 0.37 -0.85 38.67
CA TYR A 553 1.01 -1.89 39.45
C TYR A 553 1.80 -2.81 38.49
N CYS A 554 2.88 -3.46 38.91
CA CYS A 554 3.64 -4.37 38.03
C CYS A 554 3.08 -5.80 38.07
N ASP A 555 3.18 -6.53 36.95
CA ASP A 555 2.84 -7.94 36.91
C ASP A 555 3.78 -8.80 37.77
N LYS A 556 3.17 -9.78 38.48
CA LYS A 556 3.74 -10.73 39.45
C LYS A 556 4.01 -10.20 40.86
N GLU A 557 3.72 -8.92 41.15
CA GLU A 557 3.75 -8.38 42.52
C GLU A 557 2.35 -8.41 43.19
N PRO A 558 2.23 -8.62 44.52
CA PRO A 558 0.95 -8.64 45.22
C PRO A 558 0.36 -7.24 45.44
N ILE A 559 -0.96 -7.12 45.27
CA ILE A 559 -1.74 -5.89 45.47
C ILE A 559 -2.81 -6.14 46.55
N ASP A 560 -2.79 -5.34 47.61
CA ASP A 560 -3.69 -5.50 48.76
C ASP A 560 -4.91 -4.56 48.72
N PHE A 561 -6.08 -5.10 49.07
CA PHE A 561 -7.36 -4.42 49.16
C PHE A 561 -8.01 -4.61 50.54
N ALA A 562 -8.73 -3.60 51.01
CA ALA A 562 -9.39 -3.59 52.30
C ALA A 562 -10.78 -2.94 52.24
N PHE A 563 -11.75 -3.54 52.92
CA PHE A 563 -13.11 -3.04 53.07
C PHE A 563 -13.45 -2.86 54.56
N ASN A 564 -13.60 -1.60 54.97
CA ASN A 564 -13.97 -1.23 56.33
C ASN A 564 -15.46 -0.91 56.42
N THR A 565 -16.14 -1.46 57.42
CA THR A 565 -17.56 -1.24 57.68
C THR A 565 -17.86 -1.27 59.18
N THR A 566 -18.97 -0.65 59.58
CA THR A 566 -19.47 -0.66 60.97
C THR A 566 -20.49 -1.78 61.24
N GLU A 567 -20.95 -2.51 60.22
CA GLU A 567 -21.84 -3.65 60.40
C GLU A 567 -21.10 -4.93 60.82
N THR A 568 -21.74 -5.73 61.66
CA THR A 568 -21.18 -7.00 62.19
C THR A 568 -21.94 -8.21 61.65
N ASN A 569 -21.28 -9.37 61.59
CA ASN A 569 -21.80 -10.63 61.02
C ASN A 569 -22.09 -10.58 59.51
N LEU A 570 -21.29 -9.83 58.75
CA LEU A 570 -21.27 -9.89 57.29
C LEU A 570 -20.35 -11.01 56.78
N THR A 571 -20.71 -11.58 55.63
CA THR A 571 -19.88 -12.53 54.87
C THR A 571 -19.37 -11.84 53.60
N TYR A 572 -18.06 -11.86 53.38
CA TYR A 572 -17.39 -11.18 52.27
C TYR A 572 -16.98 -12.18 51.19
N ASN A 573 -17.28 -11.86 49.94
CA ASN A 573 -16.84 -12.61 48.77
C ASN A 573 -16.15 -11.65 47.78
N TRP A 574 -14.83 -11.72 47.74
CA TRP A 574 -13.97 -10.92 46.87
C TRP A 574 -13.71 -11.61 45.54
N THR A 575 -13.59 -10.82 44.48
CA THR A 575 -13.53 -11.29 43.10
C THR A 575 -12.69 -10.32 42.27
N SER A 576 -11.44 -10.64 41.98
CA SER A 576 -10.68 -9.94 40.93
C SER A 576 -11.10 -10.48 39.56
N THR A 577 -11.42 -9.56 38.68
CA THR A 577 -11.87 -9.80 37.30
C THR A 577 -10.86 -9.14 36.37
N ASP A 578 -10.48 -9.73 35.24
CA ASP A 578 -9.67 -9.04 34.21
C ASP A 578 -10.54 -8.14 33.31
N SER A 579 -9.92 -7.43 32.36
CA SER A 579 -10.57 -6.55 31.36
C SER A 579 -11.66 -7.25 30.54
N LEU A 580 -11.59 -8.57 30.45
CA LEU A 580 -12.53 -9.45 29.75
C LEU A 580 -13.71 -9.92 30.60
N GLY A 581 -13.76 -9.51 31.87
CA GLY A 581 -14.75 -9.99 32.84
C GLY A 581 -14.50 -11.44 33.29
N ASN A 582 -13.30 -12.00 33.09
CA ASN A 582 -12.93 -13.31 33.64
C ASN A 582 -12.45 -13.15 35.08
N ILE A 583 -12.99 -13.96 35.98
CA ILE A 583 -12.60 -13.96 37.39
C ILE A 583 -11.24 -14.65 37.53
N VAL A 584 -10.19 -13.85 37.63
CA VAL A 584 -8.79 -14.28 37.75
C VAL A 584 -8.39 -14.62 39.18
N HIS A 585 -9.08 -14.08 40.18
CA HIS A 585 -8.90 -14.46 41.59
C HIS A 585 -10.24 -14.34 42.32
N ARG A 586 -10.54 -15.24 43.25
CA ARG A 586 -11.78 -15.18 44.06
C ARG A 586 -11.53 -15.77 45.44
N GLU A 587 -12.00 -15.08 46.46
CA GLU A 587 -11.95 -15.55 47.85
C GLU A 587 -13.33 -15.41 48.50
N THR A 588 -13.87 -16.51 49.02
CA THR A 588 -15.26 -16.60 49.53
C THR A 588 -15.29 -16.95 51.01
N ASN A 589 -16.22 -16.36 51.77
CA ASN A 589 -16.21 -16.34 53.23
C ASN A 589 -14.92 -15.71 53.79
N ALA A 590 -14.39 -14.72 53.08
CA ALA A 590 -13.15 -14.02 53.40
C ALA A 590 -13.33 -13.05 54.58
N THR A 591 -12.22 -12.46 55.02
CA THR A 591 -12.26 -11.26 55.87
C THR A 591 -12.52 -10.00 55.03
N GLY A 592 -12.57 -8.84 55.67
CA GLY A 592 -12.58 -7.55 54.97
C GLY A 592 -11.25 -7.21 54.26
N LEU A 593 -10.25 -8.09 54.27
CA LEU A 593 -8.97 -7.92 53.57
C LEU A 593 -8.85 -8.94 52.43
N TYR A 594 -8.19 -8.54 51.34
CA TYR A 594 -8.06 -9.32 50.12
C TYR A 594 -6.78 -8.97 49.36
N THR A 595 -5.94 -9.97 49.07
CA THR A 595 -4.70 -9.79 48.29
C THR A 595 -4.88 -10.39 46.90
N PHE A 596 -4.41 -9.68 45.87
CA PHE A 596 -4.46 -10.11 44.49
C PHE A 596 -3.10 -9.88 43.80
N THR A 597 -2.48 -10.96 43.33
CA THR A 597 -1.21 -10.92 42.59
C THR A 597 -1.47 -11.14 41.08
N PRO A 598 -1.65 -10.08 40.28
CA PRO A 598 -1.86 -10.21 38.83
C PRO A 598 -0.63 -10.85 38.17
N GLN A 599 -0.82 -11.95 37.43
CA GLN A 599 0.29 -12.70 36.83
C GLN A 599 0.78 -12.13 35.49
N VAL A 600 -0.01 -11.24 34.89
CA VAL A 600 0.25 -10.54 33.63
C VAL A 600 -0.23 -9.10 33.76
N GLY A 601 0.34 -8.20 32.95
CA GLY A 601 -0.18 -6.85 32.79
C GLY A 601 -1.50 -6.85 32.01
N GLY A 602 -2.43 -6.02 32.44
CA GLY A 602 -3.80 -5.88 31.96
C GLY A 602 -4.62 -4.99 32.90
N GLU A 603 -5.82 -4.60 32.50
CA GLU A 603 -6.77 -3.97 33.43
C GLU A 603 -7.53 -5.05 34.21
N TYR A 604 -7.89 -4.74 35.46
CA TYR A 604 -8.60 -5.62 36.37
C TYR A 604 -9.69 -4.87 37.15
N VAL A 605 -10.89 -5.46 37.25
CA VAL A 605 -12.00 -4.99 38.08
C VAL A 605 -12.07 -5.81 39.36
N ILE A 606 -11.81 -5.20 40.51
CA ILE A 606 -11.86 -5.84 41.82
C ILE A 606 -13.26 -5.63 42.41
N GLU A 607 -14.02 -6.70 42.55
CA GLU A 607 -15.39 -6.70 43.06
C GLU A 607 -15.53 -7.34 44.44
N LEU A 608 -16.36 -6.76 45.30
CA LEU A 608 -16.73 -7.30 46.61
C LEU A 608 -18.25 -7.44 46.74
N VAL A 609 -18.73 -8.65 47.04
CA VAL A 609 -20.10 -8.87 47.52
C VAL A 609 -20.08 -9.07 49.04
N ALA A 610 -20.64 -8.11 49.77
CA ALA A 610 -20.91 -8.23 51.20
C ALA A 610 -22.36 -8.69 51.43
N SER A 611 -22.55 -9.75 52.22
CA SER A 611 -23.86 -10.36 52.50
C SER A 611 -24.17 -10.41 53.99
N SER A 612 -25.40 -10.05 54.39
CA SER A 612 -25.87 -10.16 55.78
C SER A 612 -26.72 -11.42 56.00
N ALA A 613 -26.88 -11.83 57.27
CA ALA A 613 -27.63 -13.03 57.65
C ALA A 613 -29.12 -13.03 57.24
N THR A 614 -29.69 -11.87 56.89
CA THR A 614 -31.07 -11.71 56.40
C THR A 614 -31.19 -11.77 54.87
N SER A 615 -30.16 -12.24 54.16
CA SER A 615 -30.11 -12.45 52.69
C SER A 615 -29.95 -11.19 51.83
N CYS A 616 -29.71 -10.02 52.42
CA CYS A 616 -29.42 -8.81 51.65
C CYS A 616 -27.95 -8.83 51.18
N LYS A 617 -27.70 -8.43 49.92
CA LYS A 617 -26.37 -8.45 49.29
C LYS A 617 -26.08 -7.10 48.63
N THR A 618 -24.89 -6.56 48.89
CA THR A 618 -24.40 -5.31 48.28
C THR A 618 -23.10 -5.58 47.53
N LEU A 619 -22.98 -5.06 46.30
CA LEU A 619 -21.82 -5.18 45.43
C LEU A 619 -21.06 -3.84 45.38
N PHE A 620 -19.73 -3.91 45.46
CA PHE A 620 -18.81 -2.79 45.24
C PHE A 620 -17.77 -3.20 44.19
N SER A 621 -17.26 -2.26 43.38
CA SER A 621 -16.21 -2.54 42.38
C SER A 621 -15.19 -1.38 42.23
N LYS A 622 -13.93 -1.70 41.90
CA LYS A 622 -12.86 -0.74 41.54
C LYS A 622 -12.03 -1.29 40.36
N ASN A 623 -11.73 -0.46 39.36
CA ASN A 623 -10.80 -0.80 38.28
C ASN A 623 -9.33 -0.50 38.67
N VAL A 624 -8.40 -1.32 38.19
CA VAL A 624 -6.97 -1.34 38.52
C VAL A 624 -6.17 -1.67 37.26
N ILE A 625 -5.15 -0.90 36.90
CA ILE A 625 -4.32 -1.16 35.70
C ILE A 625 -2.97 -1.74 36.14
N VAL A 626 -2.55 -2.82 35.48
CA VAL A 626 -1.30 -3.54 35.76
C VAL A 626 -0.44 -3.56 34.50
N ASP A 627 0.84 -3.23 34.62
CA ASP A 627 1.81 -3.22 33.52
C ASP A 627 2.61 -4.53 33.44
N GLN A 628 3.10 -4.85 32.23
CA GLN A 628 4.17 -5.84 32.07
C GLN A 628 5.52 -5.16 32.29
N CYS A 629 6.16 -5.43 33.43
CA CYS A 629 7.41 -4.80 33.80
C CYS A 629 8.60 -5.69 33.43
N THR A 630 9.34 -5.35 32.36
CA THR A 630 10.47 -6.15 31.84
C THR A 630 11.81 -5.38 31.80
N PRO A 631 12.97 -6.06 31.88
CA PRO A 631 14.29 -5.42 32.06
C PRO A 631 14.96 -5.00 30.74
N TYR A 632 15.98 -4.13 30.83
CA TYR A 632 16.79 -3.61 29.70
C TYR A 632 17.29 -4.70 28.73
N ILE A 633 17.20 -4.42 27.42
CA ILE A 633 17.57 -5.31 26.31
C ILE A 633 18.63 -4.61 25.43
N SER A 634 19.82 -5.19 25.33
CA SER A 634 20.92 -4.72 24.45
C SER A 634 20.57 -4.77 22.96
N CYS A 635 21.16 -3.88 22.16
CA CYS A 635 21.02 -3.90 20.69
C CYS A 635 21.50 -5.23 20.08
N THR A 636 22.40 -5.98 20.74
CA THR A 636 22.90 -7.27 20.23
C THR A 636 21.88 -8.40 20.33
N LYS A 637 20.77 -8.20 21.05
CA LYS A 637 19.64 -9.15 21.10
C LYS A 637 18.63 -8.95 19.96
N ASP A 638 18.69 -7.78 19.34
CA ASP A 638 17.63 -7.20 18.51
C ASP A 638 18.12 -6.91 17.06
N ASN A 639 19.43 -7.07 16.79
CA ASN A 639 20.06 -6.90 15.46
C ASN A 639 20.53 -8.27 14.92
N PRO A 640 20.04 -8.73 13.74
CA PRO A 640 20.37 -10.05 13.20
C PRO A 640 21.83 -10.25 12.79
N LEU A 641 22.60 -9.18 12.59
CA LEU A 641 24.02 -9.25 12.22
C LEU A 641 24.93 -9.47 13.44
N SER A 642 24.44 -9.21 14.65
CA SER A 642 25.22 -9.30 15.90
C SER A 642 25.84 -10.68 16.18
N PRO A 643 25.17 -11.82 15.96
CA PRO A 643 25.75 -13.13 16.18
C PRO A 643 26.97 -13.42 15.28
N GLU A 644 26.97 -12.90 14.05
CA GLU A 644 28.07 -13.09 13.11
C GLU A 644 29.32 -12.31 13.57
N ILE A 645 29.16 -11.03 13.95
CA ILE A 645 30.28 -10.22 14.46
C ILE A 645 30.79 -10.76 15.79
N HIS A 646 29.90 -11.23 16.67
CA HIS A 646 30.27 -11.88 17.92
C HIS A 646 31.11 -13.13 17.66
N SER A 647 30.75 -13.97 16.68
CA SER A 647 31.53 -15.13 16.28
C SER A 647 32.93 -14.75 15.74
N LEU A 648 33.01 -13.75 14.86
CA LEU A 648 34.28 -13.23 14.34
C LEU A 648 35.20 -12.71 15.47
N PHE A 649 34.64 -12.02 16.46
CA PHE A 649 35.39 -11.55 17.62
C PHE A 649 35.86 -12.68 18.54
N ILE A 650 35.01 -13.66 18.86
CA ILE A 650 35.41 -14.82 19.67
C ILE A 650 36.52 -15.63 18.97
N ASN A 651 36.45 -15.78 17.65
CA ASN A 651 37.54 -16.39 16.86
C ASN A 651 38.85 -15.61 16.98
N LEU A 652 38.80 -14.27 16.94
CA LEU A 652 39.97 -13.42 17.20
C LEU A 652 40.50 -13.62 18.63
N ILE A 653 39.66 -13.57 19.66
CA ILE A 653 40.07 -13.80 21.06
C ILE A 653 40.72 -15.17 21.23
N GLY A 654 40.16 -16.23 20.64
CA GLY A 654 40.73 -17.58 20.66
C GLY A 654 42.11 -17.65 19.98
N LYS A 655 42.27 -17.00 18.83
CA LYS A 655 43.54 -16.92 18.10
C LYS A 655 44.62 -16.15 18.86
N LEU A 656 44.23 -15.06 19.50
CA LEU A 656 45.10 -14.27 20.39
C LEU A 656 45.52 -15.07 21.62
N ALA A 657 44.59 -15.83 22.21
CA ALA A 657 44.87 -16.69 23.35
C ALA A 657 46.00 -17.70 23.07
N SER A 658 46.05 -18.24 21.85
CA SER A 658 47.04 -19.23 21.41
C SER A 658 48.28 -18.64 20.73
N THR A 659 48.47 -17.32 20.75
CA THR A 659 49.63 -16.66 20.09
C THR A 659 50.93 -17.00 20.84
N PRO A 660 51.96 -17.59 20.19
CA PRO A 660 53.21 -17.97 20.86
C PRO A 660 53.98 -16.78 21.43
N THR A 661 54.66 -16.98 22.57
CA THR A 661 55.50 -15.97 23.21
C THR A 661 56.56 -15.41 22.25
N GLY A 662 56.51 -14.09 22.00
CA GLY A 662 57.43 -13.41 21.09
C GLY A 662 56.99 -13.36 19.61
N ALA A 663 55.86 -13.97 19.25
CA ALA A 663 55.29 -13.82 17.90
C ALA A 663 54.67 -12.41 17.71
N ASN A 664 54.78 -11.86 16.48
CA ASN A 664 54.07 -10.63 16.14
C ASN A 664 52.57 -10.92 16.00
N VAL A 665 51.79 -10.42 16.97
CA VAL A 665 50.34 -10.66 17.09
C VAL A 665 49.55 -10.25 15.83
N ASN A 666 49.93 -9.15 15.18
CA ASN A 666 49.26 -8.64 13.98
C ASN A 666 49.52 -9.49 12.73
N VAL A 667 50.65 -10.20 12.69
CA VAL A 667 50.96 -11.16 11.63
C VAL A 667 50.31 -12.52 11.92
N TYR A 668 50.36 -12.98 13.17
CA TYR A 668 49.86 -14.30 13.56
C TYR A 668 48.33 -14.42 13.49
N SER A 669 47.62 -13.34 13.80
CA SER A 669 46.15 -13.25 13.80
C SER A 669 45.60 -12.42 12.63
N HIS A 670 46.40 -12.21 11.56
CA HIS A 670 46.06 -11.32 10.45
C HIS A 670 44.68 -11.60 9.83
N LYS A 671 44.30 -12.88 9.66
CA LYS A 671 43.01 -13.24 9.04
C LYS A 671 41.83 -12.85 9.92
N GLU A 672 41.96 -13.13 11.21
CA GLU A 672 40.95 -12.87 12.22
C GLU A 672 40.82 -11.36 12.48
N ILE A 673 41.94 -10.62 12.51
CA ILE A 673 41.94 -9.15 12.58
C ILE A 673 41.27 -8.56 11.34
N ALA A 674 41.62 -9.02 10.13
CA ALA A 674 41.04 -8.52 8.88
C ALA A 674 39.53 -8.80 8.76
N ALA A 675 39.03 -9.89 9.36
CA ALA A 675 37.60 -10.20 9.38
C ALA A 675 36.80 -9.30 10.35
N VAL A 676 37.42 -8.89 11.47
CA VAL A 676 36.80 -7.97 12.45
C VAL A 676 37.00 -6.49 12.07
N ALA A 677 38.02 -6.17 11.26
CA ALA A 677 38.41 -4.81 10.88
C ALA A 677 37.32 -3.86 10.33
N PRO A 678 36.31 -4.34 9.57
CA PRO A 678 35.23 -3.47 9.09
C PRO A 678 34.29 -2.99 10.20
N TYR A 679 34.32 -3.68 11.35
CA TYR A 679 33.44 -3.48 12.49
C TYR A 679 34.16 -2.85 13.69
N THR A 680 35.43 -2.42 13.54
CA THR A 680 36.10 -1.58 14.53
C THR A 680 35.89 -0.11 14.20
N ALA A 681 35.74 0.77 15.22
CA ALA A 681 35.47 2.18 14.92
C ALA A 681 36.68 2.91 14.32
N ASP A 682 37.90 2.39 14.54
CA ASP A 682 39.07 2.68 13.70
C ASP A 682 39.08 1.74 12.47
N LYS A 683 39.05 2.33 11.27
CA LYS A 683 38.96 1.61 9.98
C LYS A 683 40.25 0.90 9.55
N LYS A 684 41.29 0.88 10.38
CA LYS A 684 42.56 0.15 10.14
C LYS A 684 42.90 -0.77 11.31
N ALA A 685 42.03 -1.73 11.62
CA ALA A 685 42.22 -2.63 12.75
C ALA A 685 43.63 -3.24 12.78
N THR A 686 44.36 -2.83 13.79
CA THR A 686 45.68 -3.29 14.17
C THR A 686 45.64 -3.40 15.68
N ILE A 687 46.18 -4.47 16.22
CA ILE A 687 46.19 -4.71 17.66
C ILE A 687 47.38 -3.98 18.27
N TYR A 688 47.07 -3.08 19.20
CA TYR A 688 48.01 -2.32 20.03
C TYR A 688 47.91 -2.76 21.50
N ASN A 689 48.97 -2.52 22.27
CA ASN A 689 49.02 -2.77 23.72
C ASN A 689 48.61 -4.20 24.16
N PHE A 690 48.85 -5.18 23.29
CA PHE A 690 48.49 -6.58 23.53
C PHE A 690 49.24 -7.17 24.72
N THR A 691 48.48 -7.71 25.66
CA THR A 691 48.95 -8.52 26.77
C THR A 691 48.18 -9.82 26.84
N ASN A 692 48.89 -10.90 27.14
CA ASN A 692 48.36 -12.25 27.28
C ASN A 692 48.93 -12.83 28.57
N THR A 693 48.21 -12.65 29.68
CA THR A 693 48.65 -13.10 31.01
C THR A 693 47.92 -14.40 31.39
N THR A 694 48.25 -14.93 32.57
CA THR A 694 47.50 -16.03 33.20
C THR A 694 46.09 -15.61 33.62
N GLU A 695 45.82 -14.31 33.74
CA GLU A 695 44.58 -13.75 34.29
C GLU A 695 43.66 -13.15 33.21
N ALA A 696 44.21 -12.64 32.11
CA ALA A 696 43.42 -12.00 31.04
C ALA A 696 44.13 -11.94 29.68
N ILE A 697 43.35 -11.72 28.63
CA ILE A 697 43.81 -11.14 27.36
C ILE A 697 43.34 -9.68 27.34
N SER A 698 44.22 -8.74 27.05
CA SER A 698 43.79 -7.36 26.81
C SER A 698 44.59 -6.64 25.74
N PHE A 699 43.93 -5.75 25.00
CA PHE A 699 44.51 -4.98 23.91
C PHE A 699 43.62 -3.79 23.53
N SER A 700 44.08 -2.98 22.58
CA SER A 700 43.32 -1.89 21.96
C SER A 700 43.36 -2.01 20.43
N PHE A 701 42.31 -1.54 19.76
CA PHE A 701 42.31 -1.29 18.32
C PHE A 701 42.85 0.12 18.00
N SER A 702 42.75 1.06 18.93
CA SER A 702 43.34 2.41 18.82
C SER A 702 44.79 2.45 19.32
N ALA A 703 45.69 3.07 18.55
CA ALA A 703 47.10 3.24 18.93
C ALA A 703 47.37 4.19 20.12
N THR A 704 46.38 5.02 20.48
CA THR A 704 46.49 6.09 21.49
C THR A 704 45.56 5.92 22.70
N ALA A 705 44.94 4.75 22.84
CA ALA A 705 44.07 4.47 23.99
C ALA A 705 44.86 4.50 25.31
N ALA A 706 44.35 5.25 26.30
CA ALA A 706 44.97 5.39 27.61
C ALA A 706 44.82 4.13 28.49
N GLU A 707 43.80 3.33 28.22
CA GLU A 707 43.51 2.03 28.83
C GLU A 707 43.17 1.02 27.73
N ASN A 708 43.30 -0.27 28.00
CA ASN A 708 42.99 -1.29 26.99
C ASN A 708 41.49 -1.35 26.70
N GLU A 709 41.13 -1.13 25.43
CA GLU A 709 39.73 -1.06 24.97
C GLU A 709 39.00 -2.41 25.07
N VAL A 710 39.75 -3.51 25.05
CA VAL A 710 39.27 -4.88 25.27
C VAL A 710 40.06 -5.49 26.41
N TYR A 711 39.36 -6.01 27.42
CA TYR A 711 39.91 -6.81 28.51
C TYR A 711 39.00 -8.02 28.76
N ILE A 712 39.47 -9.22 28.41
CA ILE A 712 38.74 -10.48 28.56
C ILE A 712 39.44 -11.35 29.61
N PRO A 713 38.80 -11.62 30.76
CA PRO A 713 39.33 -12.53 31.78
C PRO A 713 39.64 -13.92 31.22
N LYS A 714 40.62 -14.58 31.82
CA LYS A 714 40.97 -15.97 31.56
C LYS A 714 40.66 -16.84 32.78
N SER A 715 40.43 -18.11 32.53
CA SER A 715 40.32 -19.15 33.55
C SER A 715 41.40 -20.20 33.34
N ALA A 716 41.92 -20.77 34.42
CA ALA A 716 42.84 -21.90 34.39
C ALA A 716 42.21 -23.19 33.80
N SER A 717 40.90 -23.20 33.58
CA SER A 717 40.12 -24.38 33.21
C SER A 717 39.56 -24.41 31.77
N GLY A 718 39.85 -23.45 30.89
CA GLY A 718 39.31 -23.53 29.52
C GLY A 718 39.55 -22.34 28.59
N SER A 719 39.22 -22.53 27.31
CA SER A 719 39.21 -21.49 26.28
C SER A 719 37.88 -20.73 26.28
N VAL A 720 37.92 -19.43 25.97
CA VAL A 720 36.73 -18.58 25.85
C VAL A 720 35.83 -19.07 24.72
N THR A 721 34.52 -19.19 24.98
CA THR A 721 33.50 -19.62 24.01
C THR A 721 32.46 -18.55 23.72
N ALA A 722 32.20 -17.64 24.66
CA ALA A 722 31.28 -16.51 24.49
C ALA A 722 31.59 -15.39 25.49
N ILE A 723 31.13 -14.18 25.17
CA ILE A 723 31.04 -13.07 26.11
C ILE A 723 29.58 -12.59 26.20
N ASN A 724 29.15 -12.16 27.39
CA ASN A 724 27.79 -11.68 27.61
C ASN A 724 27.67 -10.21 27.18
N LEU A 725 26.89 -9.96 26.13
CA LEU A 725 26.63 -8.63 25.55
C LEU A 725 25.23 -8.10 25.90
N ASP A 726 24.53 -8.66 26.89
CA ASP A 726 23.15 -8.29 27.27
C ASP A 726 23.00 -6.83 27.74
N LYS A 727 24.11 -6.19 28.12
CA LYS A 727 24.20 -4.77 28.50
C LYS A 727 24.87 -3.88 27.46
N TYR A 728 25.29 -4.43 26.32
CA TYR A 728 25.92 -3.68 25.24
C TYR A 728 24.95 -2.65 24.66
N LYS A 729 25.52 -1.56 24.11
CA LYS A 729 24.76 -0.41 23.61
C LYS A 729 25.28 0.09 22.26
N ASP A 730 26.58 0.33 22.17
CA ASP A 730 27.25 0.84 20.98
C ASP A 730 28.77 0.63 21.08
N ALA A 731 29.49 0.77 19.96
CA ALA A 731 30.94 0.58 19.88
C ALA A 731 31.76 1.60 20.69
N LEU A 732 31.19 2.75 21.05
CA LEU A 732 31.92 3.85 21.71
C LEU A 732 31.80 3.80 23.23
N THR A 733 30.80 3.09 23.75
CA THR A 733 30.53 2.87 25.18
C THR A 733 31.25 1.62 25.68
N SER A 734 32.05 1.75 26.75
CA SER A 734 32.68 0.59 27.38
C SER A 734 31.61 -0.27 28.05
N THR A 735 31.47 -1.52 27.61
CA THR A 735 30.47 -2.47 28.12
C THR A 735 31.15 -3.52 28.97
N ILE A 736 30.69 -3.70 30.22
CA ILE A 736 31.16 -4.80 31.08
C ILE A 736 30.54 -6.12 30.60
N VAL A 737 31.38 -7.14 30.37
CA VAL A 737 31.02 -8.45 29.82
C VAL A 737 31.47 -9.58 30.74
N ALA A 738 30.54 -10.48 31.08
CA ALA A 738 30.88 -11.75 31.71
C ALA A 738 31.40 -12.75 30.65
N THR A 739 32.39 -13.56 31.00
CA THR A 739 33.07 -14.45 30.04
C THR A 739 32.78 -15.92 30.34
N SER A 740 32.42 -16.68 29.31
CA SER A 740 32.11 -18.11 29.37
C SER A 740 33.23 -18.96 28.75
N TYR A 741 33.51 -20.13 29.32
CA TYR A 741 34.56 -21.03 28.86
C TYR A 741 34.01 -22.40 28.44
N ASN A 742 34.76 -23.12 27.59
CA ASN A 742 34.40 -24.45 27.11
C ASN A 742 34.30 -25.54 28.21
N SER A 743 34.78 -25.27 29.43
CA SER A 743 34.60 -26.11 30.61
C SER A 743 33.27 -25.90 31.36
N GLY A 744 32.40 -25.00 30.86
CA GLY A 744 31.13 -24.64 31.50
C GLY A 744 31.26 -23.65 32.66
N ALA A 745 32.49 -23.22 32.99
CA ALA A 745 32.71 -22.15 33.95
C ALA A 745 32.34 -20.78 33.36
N THR A 746 31.93 -19.85 34.22
CA THR A 746 31.71 -18.43 33.91
C THR A 746 32.54 -17.57 34.87
N ASN A 747 33.21 -16.54 34.35
CA ASN A 747 33.91 -15.56 35.19
C ASN A 747 33.22 -14.21 35.10
N ASN A 748 32.84 -13.68 36.27
CA ASN A 748 32.11 -12.43 36.46
C ASN A 748 33.00 -11.28 36.97
N SER A 749 34.33 -11.48 37.05
CA SER A 749 35.27 -10.35 37.14
C SER A 749 35.06 -9.40 35.96
N ASP A 750 35.13 -8.09 36.18
CA ASP A 750 34.77 -7.04 35.21
C ASP A 750 35.61 -7.05 33.92
N GLY A 751 35.29 -7.99 33.02
CA GLY A 751 35.71 -7.94 31.62
C GLY A 751 35.03 -6.78 30.92
N HIS A 752 35.66 -6.19 29.90
CA HIS A 752 35.00 -5.15 29.11
C HIS A 752 35.40 -5.14 27.65
N VAL A 753 34.50 -4.61 26.81
CA VAL A 753 34.71 -4.40 25.38
C VAL A 753 34.28 -2.99 24.96
N ARG A 754 35.07 -2.43 24.05
CA ARG A 754 34.88 -1.11 23.42
C ARG A 754 35.58 -1.12 22.05
N ASN A 755 35.23 -0.16 21.20
CA ASN A 755 35.82 0.09 19.88
C ASN A 755 35.58 -1.02 18.82
N ILE A 756 34.61 -1.89 19.09
CA ILE A 756 34.06 -2.88 18.17
C ILE A 756 32.53 -2.75 18.17
N ASP A 757 31.94 -2.70 16.98
CA ASP A 757 30.51 -2.59 16.70
C ASP A 757 29.88 -3.98 16.56
N PHE A 758 29.23 -4.44 17.62
CA PHE A 758 28.43 -5.67 17.58
C PHE A 758 27.01 -5.44 17.04
N CYS A 759 26.65 -4.22 16.65
CA CYS A 759 25.31 -3.87 16.13
C CYS A 759 25.39 -3.12 14.79
N PRO A 760 26.16 -3.62 13.79
CA PRO A 760 26.37 -2.90 12.53
C PRO A 760 25.09 -2.75 11.71
N LYS A 761 25.08 -1.78 10.79
CA LYS A 761 23.97 -1.53 9.86
C LYS A 761 24.05 -2.32 8.55
N GLU A 762 25.25 -2.71 8.13
CA GLU A 762 25.53 -3.42 6.87
C GLU A 762 26.72 -4.37 7.06
N LEU A 763 26.78 -5.45 6.27
CA LEU A 763 27.95 -6.34 6.19
C LEU A 763 28.98 -5.82 5.18
N SER A 764 30.26 -5.99 5.49
CA SER A 764 31.37 -5.36 4.76
C SER A 764 31.76 -5.98 3.41
N CYS A 765 31.03 -6.98 2.93
CA CYS A 765 31.41 -7.79 1.79
C CYS A 765 30.77 -7.26 0.50
N VAL A 766 31.61 -6.91 -0.47
CA VAL A 766 31.21 -6.33 -1.76
C VAL A 766 31.58 -7.31 -2.86
N SER A 767 30.58 -7.77 -3.62
CA SER A 767 30.76 -8.67 -4.78
C SER A 767 30.50 -7.91 -6.07
N HIS A 768 31.30 -8.15 -7.10
CA HIS A 768 31.15 -7.47 -8.40
C HIS A 768 30.99 -8.47 -9.54
N ILE A 769 29.86 -8.36 -10.22
CA ILE A 769 29.50 -9.11 -11.43
C ILE A 769 29.76 -8.21 -12.65
N ALA A 770 30.65 -8.63 -13.55
CA ALA A 770 30.82 -7.98 -14.84
C ALA A 770 30.16 -8.79 -15.95
N LEU A 771 29.20 -8.17 -16.63
CA LEU A 771 28.56 -8.68 -17.84
C LEU A 771 29.32 -8.17 -19.05
N VAL A 772 29.87 -9.06 -19.85
CA VAL A 772 30.51 -8.74 -21.14
C VAL A 772 29.65 -9.33 -22.24
N VAL A 773 29.00 -8.48 -23.01
CA VAL A 773 28.01 -8.90 -24.00
C VAL A 773 28.55 -8.62 -25.39
N ASP A 774 28.42 -9.60 -26.27
CA ASP A 774 28.73 -9.45 -27.67
C ASP A 774 27.73 -8.50 -28.34
N GLU A 775 28.26 -7.49 -29.05
CA GLU A 775 27.48 -6.49 -29.79
C GLU A 775 27.67 -6.64 -31.30
N SER A 776 28.44 -7.64 -31.72
CA SER A 776 28.82 -7.92 -33.10
C SER A 776 27.63 -8.12 -34.03
N GLY A 777 27.84 -7.86 -35.32
CA GLY A 777 26.86 -8.14 -36.37
C GLY A 777 26.74 -9.63 -36.73
N SER A 778 27.35 -10.52 -35.94
CA SER A 778 27.21 -11.97 -36.06
C SER A 778 25.95 -12.53 -35.39
N LEU A 779 25.46 -11.87 -34.33
CA LEU A 779 24.20 -12.21 -33.67
C LEU A 779 22.99 -11.73 -34.48
N ASP A 780 21.98 -12.59 -34.64
CA ASP A 780 20.76 -12.23 -35.35
C ASP A 780 19.77 -11.39 -34.51
N PHE A 781 18.79 -10.76 -35.17
CA PHE A 781 17.81 -9.90 -34.51
C PHE A 781 16.96 -10.65 -33.47
N THR A 782 16.69 -11.92 -33.67
CA THR A 782 15.94 -12.79 -32.74
C THR A 782 16.78 -13.09 -31.49
N GLU A 783 18.05 -13.43 -31.68
CA GLU A 783 19.02 -13.71 -30.62
C GLU A 783 19.27 -12.47 -29.76
N ILE A 784 19.52 -11.31 -30.38
CA ILE A 784 19.69 -10.03 -29.68
C ILE A 784 18.45 -9.71 -28.82
N ASN A 785 17.23 -9.93 -29.31
CA ASN A 785 16.02 -9.67 -28.52
C ASN A 785 15.83 -10.65 -27.35
N LYS A 786 16.21 -11.93 -27.51
CA LYS A 786 16.23 -12.91 -26.41
C LYS A 786 17.23 -12.48 -25.32
N ILE A 787 18.45 -12.09 -25.70
CA ILE A 787 19.49 -11.57 -24.78
C ILE A 787 18.96 -10.33 -24.03
N LYS A 788 18.38 -9.37 -24.75
CA LYS A 788 17.80 -8.15 -24.14
C LYS A 788 16.74 -8.48 -23.08
N LYS A 789 15.82 -9.39 -23.38
CA LYS A 789 14.74 -9.77 -22.45
C LYS A 789 15.30 -10.37 -21.15
N GLN A 790 16.22 -11.31 -21.26
CA GLN A 790 16.77 -11.99 -20.08
C GLN A 790 17.72 -11.11 -19.26
N LEU A 791 18.55 -10.27 -19.90
CA LEU A 791 19.38 -9.30 -19.19
C LEU A 791 18.54 -8.30 -18.39
N LYS A 792 17.39 -7.85 -18.93
CA LYS A 792 16.45 -6.96 -18.22
C LYS A 792 15.88 -7.60 -16.96
N LEU A 793 15.50 -8.89 -17.04
CA LEU A 793 15.02 -9.64 -15.88
C LEU A 793 16.13 -9.84 -14.84
N PHE A 794 17.35 -10.17 -15.28
CA PHE A 794 18.51 -10.30 -14.38
C PHE A 794 18.82 -8.98 -13.64
N VAL A 795 18.88 -7.84 -14.33
CA VAL A 795 19.18 -6.56 -13.67
C VAL A 795 18.04 -6.07 -12.78
N ALA A 796 16.77 -6.35 -13.14
CA ALA A 796 15.64 -6.09 -12.26
C ALA A 796 15.71 -6.95 -10.99
N ARG A 797 15.91 -8.27 -11.14
CA ARG A 797 16.06 -9.22 -10.03
C ARG A 797 17.27 -8.89 -9.15
N GLN A 798 18.39 -8.41 -9.70
CA GLN A 798 19.56 -8.04 -8.90
C GLN A 798 19.44 -6.66 -8.23
N ALA A 799 18.71 -5.72 -8.84
CA ALA A 799 18.38 -4.44 -8.22
C ALA A 799 17.45 -4.64 -7.03
N TYR A 800 16.42 -5.44 -7.27
CA TYR A 800 15.58 -6.04 -6.26
C TYR A 800 16.45 -6.63 -5.13
N THR A 801 17.32 -7.60 -5.41
CA THR A 801 18.15 -8.25 -4.39
C THR A 801 19.00 -7.26 -3.55
N ASN A 802 19.42 -6.13 -4.10
CA ASN A 802 20.33 -5.18 -3.43
C ASN A 802 19.69 -4.07 -2.60
N ASP A 803 18.60 -3.47 -3.12
CA ASP A 803 17.81 -2.48 -2.37
C ASP A 803 17.13 -3.12 -1.19
N ASP A 804 16.79 -4.38 -1.41
CA ASP A 804 15.80 -5.08 -0.66
C ASP A 804 16.58 -6.07 0.27
N ILE A 805 17.29 -7.12 -0.23
CA ILE A 805 17.98 -8.10 0.67
C ILE A 805 19.14 -7.48 1.48
N GLY A 806 19.50 -6.23 1.19
CA GLY A 806 20.66 -5.55 1.75
C GLY A 806 21.99 -6.04 1.16
N SER A 807 21.97 -6.84 0.07
CA SER A 807 23.21 -7.28 -0.56
C SER A 807 24.00 -6.12 -1.14
N ASN A 808 25.31 -6.31 -1.25
CA ASN A 808 26.24 -5.31 -1.77
C ASN A 808 26.85 -5.79 -3.11
N ILE A 809 25.98 -6.22 -4.03
CA ILE A 809 26.36 -6.76 -5.34
C ILE A 809 26.36 -5.62 -6.37
N TYR A 810 27.52 -5.35 -6.95
CA TYR A 810 27.63 -4.37 -8.03
C TYR A 810 27.57 -5.10 -9.36
N VAL A 811 26.86 -4.52 -10.31
CA VAL A 811 26.85 -4.98 -11.70
C VAL A 811 27.53 -3.93 -12.56
N SER A 812 28.37 -4.37 -13.49
CA SER A 812 28.82 -3.57 -14.63
C SER A 812 28.43 -4.28 -15.92
N ILE A 813 28.20 -3.53 -16.99
CA ILE A 813 27.93 -4.10 -18.31
C ILE A 813 28.76 -3.39 -19.38
N THR A 814 29.33 -4.14 -20.32
CA THR A 814 30.16 -3.60 -21.41
C THR A 814 30.10 -4.47 -22.67
N GLY A 815 30.19 -3.82 -23.84
CA GLY A 815 30.24 -4.49 -25.13
C GLY A 815 31.59 -5.12 -25.50
N MET A 816 31.58 -6.01 -26.49
CA MET A 816 32.77 -6.43 -27.24
C MET A 816 32.90 -5.58 -28.52
N SER A 817 34.11 -5.10 -28.86
CA SER A 817 34.33 -4.23 -30.02
C SER A 817 35.76 -4.29 -30.60
N ASP A 818 35.88 -4.16 -31.91
CA ASP A 818 37.12 -4.22 -32.70
C ASP A 818 37.90 -2.90 -32.82
N SER A 819 37.24 -1.75 -32.74
CA SER A 819 37.85 -0.44 -33.04
C SER A 819 38.62 0.20 -31.87
N ASP A 820 38.43 -0.30 -30.65
CA ASP A 820 38.68 0.45 -29.43
C ASP A 820 40.00 0.03 -28.74
N ASN A 821 41.10 0.15 -29.48
CA ASN A 821 42.47 -0.06 -28.96
C ASN A 821 42.96 1.04 -27.99
N ASP A 822 42.09 1.97 -27.58
CA ASP A 822 42.35 3.01 -26.58
C ASP A 822 41.31 2.91 -25.47
N ALA A 823 41.69 2.27 -24.36
CA ALA A 823 40.84 2.04 -23.19
C ALA A 823 40.28 3.32 -22.54
N LYS A 824 40.69 4.51 -23.00
CA LYS A 824 40.16 5.83 -22.57
C LYS A 824 39.00 6.35 -23.44
N ARG A 825 38.60 5.64 -24.50
CA ARG A 825 37.57 6.10 -25.46
C ARG A 825 36.28 5.28 -25.49
N ARG A 826 36.25 4.15 -24.79
CA ARG A 826 35.01 3.39 -24.56
C ARG A 826 34.03 4.30 -23.81
N THR A 827 32.81 4.45 -24.31
CA THR A 827 31.71 5.21 -23.65
C THR A 827 30.41 4.41 -23.60
N ASP A 828 30.48 3.15 -24.02
CA ASP A 828 29.45 2.15 -24.23
C ASP A 828 29.48 1.10 -23.12
N PHE A 829 29.62 1.55 -21.87
CA PHE A 829 29.60 0.69 -20.69
C PHE A 829 28.93 1.38 -19.51
N ILE A 830 28.58 0.58 -18.50
CA ILE A 830 28.19 1.07 -17.18
C ILE A 830 29.24 0.58 -16.19
N GLU A 831 29.92 1.53 -15.52
CA GLU A 831 30.83 1.26 -14.40
C GLU A 831 30.15 0.38 -13.33
N PRO A 832 30.91 -0.34 -12.49
CA PRO A 832 30.37 -1.13 -11.40
C PRO A 832 29.44 -0.29 -10.53
N THR A 833 28.15 -0.59 -10.61
CA THR A 833 27.08 0.17 -9.94
C THR A 833 26.31 -0.80 -9.06
N LYS A 834 26.08 -0.43 -7.78
CA LYS A 834 25.14 -1.19 -6.93
C LYS A 834 23.78 -1.10 -7.61
N MET A 835 23.27 -2.23 -8.10
CA MET A 835 21.94 -2.26 -8.72
C MET A 835 20.90 -1.83 -7.69
N THR A 836 19.99 -0.95 -8.03
CA THR A 836 18.86 -0.48 -7.20
C THR A 836 17.68 -0.22 -8.12
N ALA A 837 16.44 -0.38 -7.66
CA ALA A 837 15.22 -0.06 -8.42
C ALA A 837 15.29 1.35 -9.00
N SER A 838 15.91 2.29 -8.27
CA SER A 838 16.15 3.67 -8.71
C SER A 838 17.10 3.81 -9.92
N ASN A 839 17.93 2.80 -10.23
CA ASN A 839 18.95 2.88 -11.30
C ASN A 839 18.86 1.78 -12.37
N VAL A 840 17.96 0.79 -12.25
CA VAL A 840 17.64 -0.21 -13.29
C VAL A 840 17.45 0.43 -14.67
N TYR A 841 16.81 1.61 -14.74
CA TYR A 841 16.58 2.32 -16.00
C TYR A 841 17.86 2.59 -16.80
N ARG A 842 19.02 2.75 -16.14
CA ARG A 842 20.31 3.00 -16.81
C ARG A 842 20.82 1.75 -17.51
N PHE A 843 20.70 0.60 -16.86
CA PHE A 843 21.03 -0.71 -17.44
C PHE A 843 20.07 -1.07 -18.56
N ASN A 844 18.76 -0.86 -18.36
CA ASN A 844 17.76 -1.07 -19.41
C ASN A 844 18.03 -0.19 -20.64
N ALA A 845 18.42 1.08 -20.46
CA ALA A 845 18.77 1.97 -21.56
C ALA A 845 20.03 1.53 -22.34
N TRP A 846 21.02 0.93 -21.68
CA TRP A 846 22.16 0.31 -22.37
C TRP A 846 21.71 -0.94 -23.13
N ILE A 847 20.98 -1.84 -22.45
CA ILE A 847 20.47 -3.10 -23.02
C ILE A 847 19.58 -2.84 -24.24
N ASP A 848 18.72 -1.82 -24.23
CA ASP A 848 17.86 -1.50 -25.38
C ASP A 848 18.67 -1.08 -26.63
N ASN A 849 19.85 -0.48 -26.43
CA ASN A 849 20.76 -0.06 -27.49
C ASN A 849 21.76 -1.14 -27.93
N LEU A 850 21.84 -2.30 -27.24
CA LEU A 850 22.65 -3.44 -27.66
C LEU A 850 22.42 -3.77 -29.15
N GLY A 851 23.53 -3.90 -29.89
CA GLY A 851 23.55 -4.10 -31.35
C GLY A 851 23.40 -2.83 -32.21
N LYS A 852 23.49 -1.62 -31.63
CA LYS A 852 23.39 -0.34 -32.38
C LYS A 852 24.55 0.61 -32.07
N ARG A 853 25.32 1.01 -33.09
CA ARG A 853 26.30 2.10 -32.99
C ARG A 853 25.72 3.42 -33.50
N TYR A 854 25.70 4.43 -32.63
CA TYR A 854 25.34 5.83 -32.95
C TYR A 854 24.01 6.04 -33.70
N GLY A 855 23.04 5.13 -33.53
CA GLY A 855 21.72 5.22 -34.15
C GLY A 855 21.63 4.75 -35.61
N ASN A 856 22.69 4.18 -36.20
CA ASN A 856 22.65 3.58 -37.54
C ASN A 856 22.53 2.04 -37.49
N GLU A 857 21.78 1.47 -38.42
CA GLU A 857 21.37 0.05 -38.41
C GLU A 857 22.45 -0.96 -38.86
N THR A 858 23.60 -0.50 -39.37
CA THR A 858 24.67 -1.34 -39.94
C THR A 858 25.98 -1.24 -39.13
N GLY A 859 25.86 -1.23 -37.80
CA GLY A 859 26.79 -0.51 -36.92
C GLY A 859 28.08 -1.21 -36.48
N ILE A 860 28.21 -2.53 -36.58
CA ILE A 860 29.39 -3.28 -36.11
C ILE A 860 29.79 -4.34 -37.16
N SER A 861 31.09 -4.51 -37.38
CA SER A 861 31.66 -5.43 -38.38
C SER A 861 31.33 -6.89 -38.06
N GLN A 862 31.10 -7.71 -39.08
CA GLN A 862 30.90 -9.17 -38.95
C GLN A 862 32.18 -9.93 -38.55
N ALA A 863 33.29 -9.22 -38.36
CA ALA A 863 34.57 -9.71 -37.85
C ALA A 863 34.94 -9.05 -36.50
N SER A 864 33.95 -8.50 -35.78
CA SER A 864 34.18 -7.64 -34.60
C SER A 864 34.24 -8.40 -33.26
N ASP A 865 34.45 -9.72 -33.29
CA ASP A 865 34.37 -10.57 -32.10
C ASP A 865 35.67 -10.47 -31.29
N TYR A 866 36.09 -9.27 -30.88
CA TYR A 866 37.33 -9.07 -30.14
C TYR A 866 37.09 -9.18 -28.63
N TRP A 867 36.80 -10.41 -28.17
CA TRP A 867 36.62 -10.84 -26.77
C TRP A 867 37.51 -10.11 -25.77
N ARG A 868 38.77 -9.90 -26.18
CA ARG A 868 39.81 -9.24 -25.38
C ARG A 868 39.46 -7.79 -25.03
N SER A 869 38.80 -7.00 -25.88
CA SER A 869 38.46 -5.61 -25.55
C SER A 869 37.35 -5.53 -24.50
N GLY A 870 36.32 -6.38 -24.63
CA GLY A 870 35.26 -6.55 -23.63
C GLY A 870 35.82 -7.01 -22.28
N LEU A 871 36.68 -8.03 -22.30
CA LEU A 871 37.29 -8.60 -21.09
C LEU A 871 38.33 -7.66 -20.45
N GLU A 872 39.19 -7.01 -21.22
CA GLU A 872 40.12 -6.00 -20.70
C GLU A 872 39.36 -4.77 -20.15
N GLY A 873 38.24 -4.37 -20.77
CA GLY A 873 37.34 -3.35 -20.22
C GLY A 873 36.75 -3.75 -18.87
N ALA A 874 36.18 -4.95 -18.77
CA ALA A 874 35.64 -5.49 -17.51
C ALA A 874 36.69 -5.63 -16.41
N LEU A 875 37.93 -6.02 -16.76
CA LEU A 875 39.05 -6.09 -15.83
C LEU A 875 39.68 -4.71 -15.53
N ALA A 876 39.46 -3.70 -16.36
CA ALA A 876 39.98 -2.34 -16.18
C ALA A 876 39.19 -1.52 -15.16
N PHE A 877 37.91 -1.85 -14.91
CA PHE A 877 37.02 -1.14 -13.99
C PHE A 877 37.64 -0.85 -12.62
N THR A 878 37.18 0.25 -12.01
CA THR A 878 37.68 0.78 -10.74
C THR A 878 37.56 -0.23 -9.60
N MET A 879 36.44 -0.94 -9.51
CA MET A 879 36.28 -2.17 -8.73
C MET A 879 36.52 -3.38 -9.63
N LYS A 880 37.28 -4.36 -9.14
CA LYS A 880 37.59 -5.58 -9.91
C LYS A 880 36.45 -6.60 -9.78
N PRO A 881 36.04 -7.25 -10.87
CA PRO A 881 34.99 -8.25 -10.82
C PRO A 881 35.42 -9.45 -9.99
N THR A 882 34.51 -9.95 -9.16
CA THR A 882 34.61 -11.26 -8.51
C THR A 882 34.28 -12.38 -9.51
N PHE A 883 33.40 -12.06 -10.46
CA PHE A 883 32.85 -12.94 -11.48
C PHE A 883 32.65 -12.18 -12.80
N VAL A 884 33.02 -12.80 -13.91
CA VAL A 884 32.81 -12.28 -15.27
C VAL A 884 31.97 -13.28 -16.06
N LEU A 885 30.86 -12.82 -16.63
CA LEU A 885 30.00 -13.57 -17.53
C LEU A 885 30.13 -13.00 -18.94
N MET A 886 30.59 -13.83 -19.88
CA MET A 886 30.65 -13.49 -21.30
C MET A 886 29.50 -14.15 -22.06
N ILE A 887 28.73 -13.36 -22.83
CA ILE A 887 27.64 -13.83 -23.70
C ILE A 887 28.02 -13.51 -25.15
N THR A 888 28.00 -14.50 -26.05
CA THR A 888 28.68 -14.43 -27.37
C THR A 888 28.27 -15.57 -28.32
N ASP A 889 28.45 -15.36 -29.62
CA ASP A 889 28.11 -16.30 -30.70
C ASP A 889 29.13 -17.47 -30.89
N GLY A 890 30.37 -17.30 -30.41
CA GLY A 890 31.28 -18.41 -30.12
C GLY A 890 32.49 -18.66 -31.02
N SER A 891 32.90 -17.80 -31.97
CA SER A 891 34.28 -17.90 -32.53
C SER A 891 34.83 -16.72 -33.37
N GLN A 892 35.88 -16.05 -32.86
CA GLN A 892 37.24 -16.10 -33.44
C GLN A 892 38.27 -15.31 -32.59
N THR A 893 39.47 -15.85 -32.40
CA THR A 893 40.65 -15.06 -31.99
C THR A 893 41.86 -15.47 -32.82
N ASP A 894 42.55 -14.46 -33.36
CA ASP A 894 43.78 -14.65 -34.13
C ASP A 894 44.98 -15.03 -33.23
N ASP A 895 44.86 -14.80 -31.91
CA ASP A 895 45.95 -14.95 -30.95
C ASP A 895 45.53 -15.84 -29.76
N VAL A 896 45.47 -17.14 -30.06
CA VAL A 896 45.21 -18.21 -29.08
C VAL A 896 46.23 -18.19 -27.92
N ALA A 897 47.45 -17.69 -28.15
CA ALA A 897 48.48 -17.59 -27.11
C ALA A 897 48.15 -16.49 -26.08
N LYS A 898 47.75 -15.30 -26.51
CA LYS A 898 47.24 -14.25 -25.61
C LYS A 898 45.93 -14.64 -24.94
N LEU A 899 45.05 -15.35 -25.65
CA LEU A 899 43.81 -15.88 -25.05
C LEU A 899 44.16 -16.82 -23.89
N LYS A 900 45.11 -17.74 -24.09
CA LYS A 900 45.61 -18.66 -23.05
C LYS A 900 46.28 -17.91 -21.89
N GLU A 901 47.12 -16.92 -22.17
CA GLU A 901 47.73 -16.06 -21.13
C GLU A 901 46.66 -15.32 -20.31
N THR A 902 45.60 -14.85 -20.95
CA THR A 902 44.49 -14.15 -20.31
C THR A 902 43.67 -15.09 -19.43
N PHE A 903 43.31 -16.29 -19.94
CA PHE A 903 42.60 -17.30 -19.14
C PHE A 903 43.43 -17.81 -17.94
N THR A 904 44.76 -17.92 -18.04
CA THR A 904 45.61 -18.31 -16.89
C THR A 904 45.63 -17.30 -15.74
N LYS A 905 44.99 -16.13 -15.87
CA LYS A 905 44.87 -15.10 -14.83
C LYS A 905 43.58 -15.20 -14.01
N PHE A 906 42.77 -16.25 -14.21
CA PHE A 906 41.52 -16.54 -13.49
C PHE A 906 41.66 -17.82 -12.66
N ASP A 907 41.05 -17.88 -11.48
CA ASP A 907 41.05 -19.08 -10.63
C ASP A 907 39.76 -19.88 -10.85
N ASN A 908 39.88 -20.95 -11.63
CA ASN A 908 38.78 -21.90 -11.90
C ASN A 908 38.96 -23.24 -11.17
N ASN A 909 39.93 -23.37 -10.26
CA ASN A 909 40.35 -24.66 -9.68
C ASN A 909 40.81 -24.50 -8.23
N ASN A 910 39.90 -24.60 -7.25
CA ASN A 910 40.34 -24.56 -5.85
C ASN A 910 39.63 -25.50 -4.87
N LYS A 911 40.12 -26.73 -4.80
CA LYS A 911 40.18 -27.48 -3.53
C LYS A 911 41.36 -26.93 -2.71
N THR A 912 41.07 -25.88 -1.95
CA THR A 912 41.81 -25.30 -0.80
C THR A 912 43.03 -24.37 -0.99
N VAL A 913 43.02 -23.31 -0.14
CA VAL A 913 44.11 -22.46 0.44
C VAL A 913 44.68 -21.20 -0.28
N THR A 914 44.48 -20.04 0.36
CA THR A 914 45.40 -18.87 0.55
C THR A 914 46.15 -18.19 -0.62
N VAL A 915 45.43 -17.52 -1.51
CA VAL A 915 45.93 -16.38 -2.33
C VAL A 915 44.80 -15.32 -2.39
N PRO A 916 45.05 -14.01 -2.58
CA PRO A 916 43.97 -13.06 -2.86
C PRO A 916 43.19 -13.52 -4.10
N LYS A 917 41.87 -13.74 -3.95
CA LYS A 917 41.03 -14.37 -4.99
C LYS A 917 41.13 -13.61 -6.32
N LEU A 918 41.47 -14.33 -7.37
CA LEU A 918 41.31 -13.86 -8.75
C LEU A 918 39.82 -13.99 -9.16
N PRO A 919 39.38 -13.30 -10.22
CA PRO A 919 38.01 -13.46 -10.71
C PRO A 919 37.77 -14.89 -11.23
N HIS A 920 36.50 -15.31 -11.26
CA HIS A 920 36.07 -16.48 -12.01
C HIS A 920 35.48 -16.04 -13.36
N LEU A 921 35.67 -16.82 -14.43
CA LEU A 921 35.24 -16.46 -15.78
C LEU A 921 34.42 -17.58 -16.43
N TYR A 922 33.21 -17.24 -16.86
CA TYR A 922 32.24 -18.13 -17.49
C TYR A 922 31.84 -17.58 -18.87
N VAL A 923 31.70 -18.47 -19.84
CA VAL A 923 31.36 -18.16 -21.24
C VAL A 923 30.09 -18.90 -21.62
N VAL A 924 29.12 -18.18 -22.19
CA VAL A 924 27.84 -18.71 -22.69
C VAL A 924 27.76 -18.48 -24.19
N GLY A 925 27.79 -19.58 -24.95
CA GLY A 925 27.75 -19.59 -26.42
C GLY A 925 26.33 -19.72 -27.00
N ILE A 926 26.11 -19.10 -28.16
CA ILE A 926 24.87 -19.14 -28.97
C ILE A 926 25.16 -19.98 -30.24
N GLU A 927 24.25 -20.85 -30.71
CA GLU A 927 24.55 -21.77 -31.83
C GLU A 927 24.18 -21.16 -33.20
N ASN A 928 24.92 -21.24 -34.32
CA ASN A 928 25.84 -22.28 -34.85
C ASN A 928 27.29 -22.29 -34.29
N GLY A 929 27.54 -21.62 -33.17
CA GLY A 929 28.83 -21.57 -32.48
C GLY A 929 29.54 -22.93 -32.36
N ASN A 930 30.85 -22.90 -32.61
CA ASN A 930 31.73 -24.04 -32.40
C ASN A 930 33.15 -23.58 -32.12
N TYR A 931 33.64 -23.88 -30.91
CA TYR A 931 34.98 -24.44 -30.83
C TYR A 931 34.84 -25.97 -30.97
N VAL A 932 34.78 -26.44 -32.21
CA VAL A 932 34.84 -27.87 -32.54
C VAL A 932 35.93 -28.09 -33.58
N ASP A 933 36.89 -28.93 -33.17
CA ASP A 933 37.78 -29.70 -34.04
C ASP A 933 36.94 -30.57 -34.99
N ARG A 934 36.50 -29.98 -36.10
CA ARG A 934 35.76 -30.66 -37.17
C ARG A 934 36.78 -31.17 -38.20
N ASP A 935 36.87 -32.50 -38.37
CA ASP A 935 37.93 -33.34 -38.99
C ASP A 935 38.46 -32.96 -40.42
N SER A 936 38.64 -31.68 -40.75
CA SER A 936 38.82 -31.21 -42.14
C SER A 936 39.90 -30.15 -42.34
N TYR A 937 40.48 -29.57 -41.28
CA TYR A 937 41.69 -28.73 -41.41
C TYR A 937 42.95 -29.51 -41.04
N THR A 938 43.67 -29.91 -42.07
CA THR A 938 44.98 -30.54 -41.93
C THR A 938 46.01 -29.55 -41.39
N SER A 939 46.55 -29.88 -40.22
CA SER A 939 47.80 -29.40 -39.61
C SER A 939 47.76 -28.27 -38.56
N LYS A 940 48.43 -28.56 -37.43
CA LYS A 940 49.10 -27.65 -36.47
C LYS A 940 48.35 -27.03 -35.28
N LEU A 941 47.38 -27.74 -34.69
CA LEU A 941 47.21 -27.68 -33.23
C LEU A 941 47.21 -29.11 -32.66
N SER A 942 47.96 -29.34 -31.57
CA SER A 942 47.80 -30.59 -30.82
C SER A 942 46.52 -30.49 -29.99
N ARG A 943 45.74 -31.57 -29.97
CA ARG A 943 44.57 -31.71 -29.09
C ARG A 943 44.91 -31.52 -27.60
N ASP A 944 46.17 -31.77 -27.21
CA ASP A 944 46.68 -31.53 -25.84
C ASP A 944 46.80 -30.03 -25.47
N LEU A 945 46.50 -29.10 -26.40
CA LEU A 945 46.56 -27.66 -26.17
C LEU A 945 45.18 -27.04 -25.86
N ASP A 946 44.10 -27.77 -26.13
CA ASP A 946 42.73 -27.45 -25.67
C ASP A 946 42.62 -27.78 -24.17
N PRO A 947 42.32 -26.80 -23.30
CA PRO A 947 42.22 -27.02 -21.86
C PRO A 947 41.06 -27.93 -21.42
N ASN A 948 40.19 -28.38 -22.33
CA ASN A 948 39.03 -29.23 -22.03
C ASN A 948 39.02 -30.57 -22.79
N TYR A 949 40.08 -30.89 -23.54
CA TYR A 949 40.17 -32.13 -24.31
C TYR A 949 40.36 -33.38 -23.43
N ASN A 950 39.60 -34.44 -23.73
CA ASN A 950 39.73 -35.76 -23.11
C ASN A 950 39.68 -36.88 -24.18
N PRO A 951 40.74 -37.70 -24.33
CA PRO A 951 40.79 -38.75 -25.35
C PRO A 951 39.90 -39.99 -25.09
N SER A 952 39.17 -40.07 -23.97
CA SER A 952 38.53 -41.31 -23.49
C SER A 952 37.09 -41.61 -23.96
N LEU A 953 36.50 -40.82 -24.87
CA LEU A 953 35.10 -40.97 -25.27
C LEU A 953 34.92 -41.56 -26.68
N GLY A 954 34.42 -42.80 -26.74
CA GLY A 954 34.12 -43.50 -27.98
C GLY A 954 32.81 -43.06 -28.67
N SER A 955 32.71 -43.30 -29.97
CA SER A 955 31.85 -42.60 -30.93
C SER A 955 30.34 -42.88 -30.92
N ASN A 956 29.79 -43.70 -30.02
CA ASN A 956 28.44 -44.26 -30.15
C ASN A 956 27.55 -44.14 -28.90
N ASN A 957 27.05 -42.95 -28.55
CA ASN A 957 25.84 -42.75 -27.71
C ASN A 957 25.30 -41.31 -27.83
N SER A 958 23.98 -41.14 -27.78
CA SER A 958 23.29 -39.88 -28.18
C SER A 958 23.50 -38.69 -27.22
N LEU A 959 23.58 -37.48 -27.80
CA LEU A 959 23.85 -36.22 -27.09
C LEU A 959 22.76 -35.83 -26.07
N THR A 960 21.49 -36.13 -26.35
CA THR A 960 20.34 -35.65 -25.55
C THR A 960 20.26 -36.20 -24.12
N ALA A 961 21.02 -37.24 -23.79
CA ALA A 961 21.00 -37.86 -22.46
C ALA A 961 22.02 -37.28 -21.46
N LYS A 962 22.75 -36.20 -21.80
CA LYS A 962 23.92 -35.74 -21.02
C LYS A 962 23.95 -34.26 -20.63
N THR A 963 23.15 -33.38 -21.22
CA THR A 963 23.24 -31.92 -21.02
C THR A 963 22.55 -31.44 -19.73
N THR A 964 21.27 -31.76 -19.52
CA THR A 964 20.48 -31.28 -18.36
C THR A 964 21.08 -31.60 -16.97
N PRO A 965 21.66 -32.79 -16.71
CA PRO A 965 22.14 -33.12 -15.37
C PRO A 965 23.42 -32.37 -14.93
N LEU A 966 24.22 -31.84 -15.87
CA LEU A 966 25.56 -31.33 -15.56
C LEU A 966 25.63 -29.81 -15.33
N LEU A 967 24.78 -29.03 -16.00
CA LEU A 967 24.57 -27.63 -15.66
C LEU A 967 23.90 -27.52 -14.28
N THR A 968 22.87 -28.36 -14.05
CA THR A 968 22.24 -28.55 -12.74
C THR A 968 23.25 -28.97 -11.66
N LYS A 969 24.18 -29.89 -11.94
CA LYS A 969 25.23 -30.28 -10.98
C LYS A 969 26.27 -29.20 -10.71
N SER A 970 26.65 -28.41 -11.72
CA SER A 970 27.61 -27.32 -11.52
C SER A 970 27.01 -26.19 -10.68
N LEU A 971 25.72 -25.90 -10.89
CA LEU A 971 24.94 -25.01 -10.02
C LEU A 971 24.77 -25.62 -8.61
N GLN A 972 24.38 -26.89 -8.48
CA GLN A 972 24.29 -27.58 -7.17
C GLN A 972 25.61 -27.59 -6.39
N TYR A 973 26.76 -27.69 -7.06
CA TYR A 973 28.09 -27.63 -6.43
C TYR A 973 28.49 -26.20 -6.03
N LEU A 974 28.02 -25.18 -6.77
CA LEU A 974 28.09 -23.78 -6.33
C LEU A 974 27.16 -23.50 -5.14
N LEU A 975 26.03 -24.22 -5.04
CA LEU A 975 24.93 -23.97 -4.09
C LEU A 975 25.01 -24.76 -2.76
N GLY A 976 25.99 -25.65 -2.58
CA GLY A 976 26.49 -26.00 -1.23
C GLY A 976 25.80 -27.12 -0.43
N LEU A 977 25.09 -28.07 -1.06
CA LEU A 977 24.46 -29.20 -0.35
C LEU A 977 25.47 -30.22 0.23
N SER A 978 25.09 -30.88 1.34
CA SER A 978 26.01 -31.71 2.15
C SER A 978 26.02 -33.22 1.80
N ALA A 979 27.15 -33.89 2.08
CA ALA A 979 27.43 -35.26 1.63
C ALA A 979 26.66 -36.39 2.34
N THR A 980 25.80 -36.10 3.32
CA THR A 980 24.97 -37.11 4.00
C THR A 980 23.63 -37.36 3.31
N GLN A 981 23.21 -36.48 2.40
CA GLN A 981 21.97 -36.62 1.61
C GLN A 981 22.17 -37.41 0.31
N PHE A 982 23.36 -37.98 0.08
CA PHE A 982 23.66 -38.88 -1.02
C PHE A 982 24.58 -40.01 -0.52
N PRO A 983 24.27 -41.30 -0.75
CA PRO A 983 25.13 -42.40 -0.30
C PRO A 983 26.47 -42.36 -1.04
N VAL A 984 27.55 -42.32 -0.26
CA VAL A 984 28.94 -42.07 -0.72
C VAL A 984 29.50 -43.17 -1.64
N SER A 985 28.80 -44.30 -1.80
CA SER A 985 29.23 -45.43 -2.63
C SER A 985 29.27 -45.14 -4.14
N ASP A 986 28.40 -44.24 -4.65
CA ASP A 986 28.34 -43.91 -6.08
C ASP A 986 29.14 -42.63 -6.44
N ILE A 987 29.90 -42.07 -5.49
CA ILE A 987 30.66 -40.82 -5.67
C ILE A 987 31.97 -41.02 -6.47
N ASN A 988 32.39 -42.27 -6.71
CA ASN A 988 33.69 -42.59 -7.33
C ASN A 988 33.74 -42.54 -8.87
N GLN A 989 33.04 -41.59 -9.50
CA GLN A 989 33.37 -41.12 -10.87
C GLN A 989 33.17 -39.60 -11.05
N PHE A 990 33.90 -38.80 -10.27
CA PHE A 990 34.52 -37.63 -10.89
C PHE A 990 35.72 -38.12 -11.70
N ASN A 991 35.58 -38.23 -13.02
CA ASN A 991 36.76 -38.24 -13.87
C ASN A 991 36.51 -37.75 -15.31
N VAL A 992 37.18 -36.64 -15.60
CA VAL A 992 37.63 -36.15 -16.92
C VAL A 992 36.59 -35.62 -17.93
N GLY A 993 36.57 -34.28 -18.07
CA GLY A 993 36.28 -33.54 -19.31
C GLY A 993 34.87 -33.60 -19.90
N THR A 994 34.12 -32.49 -19.82
CA THR A 994 33.12 -32.15 -20.86
C THR A 994 32.80 -30.66 -20.88
N TYR A 995 33.02 -30.05 -22.04
CA TYR A 995 32.63 -28.70 -22.43
C TYR A 995 31.15 -28.71 -22.89
N PHE A 996 30.48 -27.54 -22.93
CA PHE A 996 29.16 -27.40 -23.55
C PHE A 996 29.08 -26.17 -24.47
N GLY A 997 29.39 -26.37 -25.76
CA GLY A 997 28.62 -25.67 -26.81
C GLY A 997 27.30 -26.42 -26.97
N HIS A 998 26.16 -25.71 -26.94
CA HIS A 998 24.84 -26.36 -26.95
C HIS A 998 24.11 -26.11 -28.26
N SER A 999 23.66 -27.20 -28.91
CA SER A 999 23.19 -27.14 -30.29
C SER A 999 21.70 -26.83 -30.46
N ASN A 1000 21.25 -25.72 -29.88
CA ASN A 1000 20.01 -24.97 -30.19
C ASN A 1000 19.70 -23.95 -29.08
N PHE A 1001 19.42 -22.70 -29.46
CA PHE A 1001 19.13 -21.58 -28.55
C PHE A 1001 17.65 -21.44 -28.15
N ASP A 1002 16.92 -22.57 -28.13
CA ASP A 1002 15.48 -22.61 -27.89
C ASP A 1002 15.11 -22.64 -26.40
N LEU A 1003 16.01 -23.07 -25.51
CA LEU A 1003 15.72 -23.12 -24.06
C LEU A 1003 15.63 -21.73 -23.41
N LEU A 1004 16.46 -20.77 -23.84
CA LEU A 1004 16.33 -19.36 -23.45
C LEU A 1004 15.12 -18.67 -24.12
N ALA A 1005 14.45 -19.37 -25.05
CA ALA A 1005 13.21 -18.93 -25.69
C ALA A 1005 11.95 -19.58 -25.06
N SER A 1006 12.09 -20.73 -24.39
CA SER A 1006 10.99 -21.40 -23.68
C SER A 1006 10.96 -21.11 -22.18
N ASP A 1007 12.11 -20.84 -21.57
CA ASP A 1007 12.25 -20.37 -20.19
C ASP A 1007 12.70 -18.91 -20.21
N GLU A 1008 11.74 -17.99 -20.07
CA GLU A 1008 11.96 -16.55 -20.24
C GLU A 1008 12.69 -15.91 -19.05
N THR A 1009 12.70 -16.56 -17.89
CA THR A 1009 13.31 -16.07 -16.64
C THR A 1009 14.65 -16.74 -16.33
N TYR A 1010 15.09 -17.70 -17.15
CA TYR A 1010 16.28 -18.53 -16.94
C TYR A 1010 17.52 -17.83 -16.35
N PHE A 1011 17.99 -16.70 -16.91
CA PHE A 1011 19.13 -15.95 -16.33
C PHE A 1011 18.83 -15.35 -14.94
N ALA A 1012 17.61 -14.92 -14.67
CA ALA A 1012 17.20 -14.36 -13.37
C ALA A 1012 16.96 -15.46 -12.31
N ASP A 1013 16.44 -16.62 -12.72
CA ASP A 1013 16.02 -17.70 -11.82
C ASP A 1013 17.10 -18.75 -11.57
N LYS A 1014 18.06 -18.93 -12.49
CA LYS A 1014 19.11 -19.97 -12.40
C LYS A 1014 20.50 -19.41 -12.10
N VAL A 1015 20.74 -18.12 -12.31
CA VAL A 1015 21.92 -17.40 -11.76
C VAL A 1015 21.52 -16.80 -10.40
N VAL A 1016 21.17 -17.66 -9.45
CA VAL A 1016 20.81 -17.26 -8.08
C VAL A 1016 22.04 -16.64 -7.42
N THR A 1017 22.02 -15.31 -7.24
CA THR A 1017 23.18 -14.56 -6.75
C THR A 1017 23.38 -14.64 -5.23
N GLY A 1018 22.48 -15.32 -4.52
CA GLY A 1018 22.57 -15.55 -3.07
C GLY A 1018 23.91 -16.11 -2.59
N ASN A 1019 24.58 -16.96 -3.38
CA ASN A 1019 25.91 -17.51 -3.01
C ASN A 1019 27.09 -16.55 -3.28
N PHE A 1020 26.82 -15.35 -3.79
CA PHE A 1020 27.77 -14.23 -3.87
C PHE A 1020 27.44 -13.11 -2.85
N ALA A 1021 26.31 -13.19 -2.16
CA ALA A 1021 26.05 -12.40 -0.97
C ALA A 1021 26.83 -12.98 0.23
N CYS A 1022 27.09 -12.16 1.25
CA CYS A 1022 27.57 -12.69 2.52
C CYS A 1022 26.38 -12.93 3.44
N GLY A 1023 26.17 -14.21 3.75
CA GLY A 1023 24.99 -14.74 4.42
C GLY A 1023 24.04 -15.49 3.47
N THR A 1024 23.84 -16.79 3.70
CA THR A 1024 22.54 -17.32 4.14
C THR A 1024 21.33 -17.50 3.21
N PRO A 1025 21.37 -17.60 1.86
CA PRO A 1025 20.15 -17.69 1.04
C PRO A 1025 19.25 -18.89 1.40
N ALA A 1026 17.94 -18.75 1.59
CA ALA A 1026 16.84 -17.98 0.98
C ALA A 1026 16.10 -18.69 -0.15
N ILE A 1027 14.78 -18.97 0.05
CA ILE A 1027 13.75 -19.45 -0.91
C ILE A 1027 12.26 -18.97 -0.64
N LYS A 1028 11.77 -17.76 -1.03
CA LYS A 1028 10.42 -17.17 -0.67
C LYS A 1028 9.52 -17.06 -1.89
N ASP A 1029 8.21 -16.90 -1.66
CA ASP A 1029 7.19 -17.08 -2.69
C ASP A 1029 6.46 -15.79 -3.10
N PHE A 1030 5.93 -15.80 -4.32
CA PHE A 1030 5.23 -14.71 -5.01
C PHE A 1030 3.87 -14.38 -4.37
N CYS A 1031 3.80 -13.36 -3.52
CA CYS A 1031 2.52 -12.80 -3.03
C CYS A 1031 2.33 -11.33 -3.44
N ASP A 1032 1.70 -11.14 -4.60
CA ASP A 1032 1.04 -9.89 -4.98
C ASP A 1032 -0.14 -9.55 -4.02
N ASP A 1033 -0.61 -8.30 -4.04
CA ASP A 1033 -1.88 -7.80 -3.44
C ASP A 1033 -2.03 -7.58 -1.90
N CYS A 1034 -0.97 -7.56 -1.10
CA CYS A 1034 -1.07 -7.23 0.34
C CYS A 1034 -1.03 -5.70 0.67
N PHE A 1035 -2.19 -5.02 0.68
CA PHE A 1035 -2.30 -3.63 1.14
C PHE A 1035 -2.39 -3.48 2.68
N SER A 1036 -1.58 -2.56 3.23
CA SER A 1036 -1.73 -1.81 4.50
C SER A 1036 -1.25 -2.38 5.85
N PHE A 1037 -0.91 -3.67 6.01
CA PHE A 1037 -0.30 -4.16 7.27
C PHE A 1037 1.24 -4.09 7.22
N LYS A 1038 1.83 -3.10 7.91
CA LYS A 1038 3.29 -2.95 8.05
C LYS A 1038 3.68 -2.88 9.54
N PRO A 1039 3.92 -4.02 10.20
CA PRO A 1039 4.27 -4.06 11.61
C PRO A 1039 5.55 -3.30 11.91
N GLU A 1040 5.53 -2.49 12.98
CA GLU A 1040 6.68 -1.67 13.38
C GLU A 1040 7.77 -2.53 14.04
N PRO A 1041 8.97 -2.61 13.46
CA PRO A 1041 10.07 -3.40 13.99
C PRO A 1041 10.50 -2.91 15.38
N GLY A 1042 10.71 -3.85 16.30
CA GLY A 1042 11.04 -3.57 17.70
C GLY A 1042 9.84 -3.35 18.61
N LYS A 1043 8.61 -3.24 18.08
CA LYS A 1043 7.40 -3.27 18.92
C LYS A 1043 7.04 -4.72 19.25
N GLU A 1044 6.54 -4.93 20.46
CA GLU A 1044 5.96 -6.23 20.82
C GLU A 1044 4.59 -6.41 20.18
N TYR A 1045 4.32 -7.63 19.72
CA TYR A 1045 3.05 -8.10 19.19
C TYR A 1045 2.63 -9.38 19.93
N ILE A 1046 1.42 -9.84 19.70
CA ILE A 1046 0.95 -11.15 20.17
C ILE A 1046 0.35 -11.90 18.98
N LEU A 1047 0.72 -13.18 18.86
CA LEU A 1047 0.00 -14.13 18.04
C LEU A 1047 -0.92 -14.94 18.94
N SER A 1048 -2.17 -15.07 18.53
CA SER A 1048 -3.12 -16.01 19.10
C SER A 1048 -3.82 -16.79 18.00
N ALA A 1049 -4.00 -18.09 18.18
CA ALA A 1049 -4.68 -19.01 17.28
C ALA A 1049 -5.22 -20.22 18.06
N TRP A 1050 -6.09 -20.99 17.42
CA TRP A 1050 -6.58 -22.29 17.91
C TRP A 1050 -6.13 -23.41 16.98
N VAL A 1051 -5.72 -24.56 17.55
CA VAL A 1051 -5.28 -25.72 16.76
C VAL A 1051 -5.85 -27.04 17.27
N LYS A 1052 -5.94 -28.03 16.38
CA LYS A 1052 -6.51 -29.35 16.67
C LYS A 1052 -5.86 -30.45 15.85
N GLU A 1053 -5.65 -31.61 16.48
CA GLU A 1053 -5.32 -32.86 15.78
C GLU A 1053 -6.51 -33.81 15.77
N GLU A 1054 -6.73 -34.51 14.65
CA GLU A 1054 -7.64 -35.65 14.60
C GLU A 1054 -7.00 -36.92 15.19
N SER A 1055 -7.19 -37.12 16.50
CA SER A 1055 -6.77 -38.33 17.22
C SER A 1055 -7.96 -39.07 17.84
N ILE A 1056 -7.93 -40.40 17.75
CA ILE A 1056 -8.84 -41.32 18.46
C ILE A 1056 -8.38 -41.68 19.89
N GLU A 1057 -7.14 -41.34 20.26
CA GLU A 1057 -6.63 -41.45 21.62
C GLU A 1057 -6.55 -40.08 22.30
N GLN A 1058 -6.86 -40.02 23.60
CA GLN A 1058 -6.90 -38.77 24.36
C GLN A 1058 -5.48 -38.30 24.71
N LEU A 1059 -4.93 -37.45 23.85
CA LEU A 1059 -3.64 -36.80 24.05
C LEU A 1059 -3.73 -35.75 25.18
N LYS A 1060 -2.61 -35.50 25.87
CA LYS A 1060 -2.49 -34.43 26.88
C LYS A 1060 -2.10 -33.08 26.29
N THR A 1061 -1.48 -33.10 25.11
CA THR A 1061 -1.16 -31.93 24.30
C THR A 1061 -1.02 -32.38 22.86
N TYR A 1062 -1.37 -31.52 21.92
CA TYR A 1062 -1.04 -31.64 20.52
C TYR A 1062 0.42 -31.24 20.32
N THR A 1063 1.12 -31.93 19.42
CA THR A 1063 2.55 -31.80 19.16
C THR A 1063 2.89 -31.65 17.68
N ASN A 1064 1.92 -31.95 16.81
CA ASN A 1064 2.05 -31.95 15.36
C ASN A 1064 1.70 -30.59 14.69
N PRO A 1065 0.65 -29.84 15.08
CA PRO A 1065 0.39 -28.51 14.54
C PRO A 1065 1.36 -27.50 15.14
N VAL A 1066 2.07 -26.78 14.27
CA VAL A 1066 3.05 -25.77 14.63
C VAL A 1066 2.85 -24.55 13.74
N ILE A 1067 2.76 -23.36 14.35
CA ILE A 1067 2.76 -22.09 13.60
C ILE A 1067 4.19 -21.56 13.62
N GLN A 1068 4.82 -21.43 12.46
CA GLN A 1068 6.10 -20.77 12.30
C GLN A 1068 5.88 -19.32 11.85
N LEU A 1069 6.18 -18.37 12.73
CA LEU A 1069 6.27 -16.97 12.33
C LEU A 1069 7.66 -16.68 11.80
N VAL A 1070 7.76 -15.93 10.72
CA VAL A 1070 9.04 -15.67 10.06
C VAL A 1070 9.16 -14.21 9.66
N PHE A 1071 10.26 -13.57 10.04
CA PHE A 1071 10.45 -12.13 9.88
C PHE A 1071 11.54 -11.86 8.85
N TYR A 1072 11.29 -10.96 7.91
CA TYR A 1072 12.21 -10.65 6.82
C TYR A 1072 12.58 -9.19 6.85
N ASN A 1073 13.82 -8.85 6.54
CA ASN A 1073 14.19 -7.46 6.31
C ASN A 1073 13.76 -6.99 4.91
N ASP A 1074 12.75 -7.61 4.24
CA ASP A 1074 12.58 -7.30 2.81
C ASP A 1074 11.28 -7.53 1.97
N LYS A 1075 11.08 -6.80 0.84
CA LYS A 1075 9.78 -6.42 0.22
C LYS A 1075 9.25 -7.11 -1.07
N GLU A 1076 10.03 -7.57 -2.06
CA GLU A 1076 9.57 -8.38 -3.24
C GLU A 1076 10.30 -9.75 -3.34
N ALA A 1077 10.59 -10.34 -2.18
CA ALA A 1077 11.54 -11.44 -2.09
C ALA A 1077 10.96 -12.74 -2.63
N LEU A 1078 11.58 -13.26 -3.69
CA LEU A 1078 11.40 -14.66 -4.11
C LEU A 1078 12.42 -15.59 -3.43
N ASP A 1079 12.90 -15.22 -2.23
CA ASP A 1079 14.01 -15.84 -1.47
C ASP A 1079 13.87 -15.57 0.10
N ILE A 1080 13.71 -16.61 0.98
CA ILE A 1080 13.14 -16.71 2.38
C ILE A 1080 14.09 -16.89 3.60
N ASP A 1081 15.41 -16.76 3.48
CA ASP A 1081 16.37 -17.12 4.56
C ASP A 1081 17.60 -16.17 4.64
N ALA A 1082 18.14 -15.69 3.51
CA ALA A 1082 19.09 -14.55 3.41
C ALA A 1082 18.61 -13.31 4.17
N GLN A 1083 17.29 -13.22 4.35
CA GLN A 1083 16.58 -12.10 4.94
C GLN A 1083 15.87 -12.47 6.24
N LYS A 1084 15.83 -13.76 6.61
CA LYS A 1084 15.05 -14.30 7.73
C LYS A 1084 15.69 -13.88 9.06
N ILE A 1085 15.25 -12.74 9.56
CA ILE A 1085 15.76 -12.07 10.77
C ILE A 1085 15.57 -12.94 12.01
N ASP A 1086 14.41 -13.57 12.12
CA ASP A 1086 14.06 -14.51 13.19
C ASP A 1086 12.93 -15.42 12.70
N SER A 1087 12.75 -16.57 13.36
CA SER A 1087 11.53 -17.35 13.20
C SER A 1087 11.12 -18.05 14.49
N LEU A 1088 9.85 -17.90 14.85
CA LEU A 1088 9.31 -18.38 16.11
C LEU A 1088 8.36 -19.55 15.86
N SER A 1089 8.83 -20.75 16.18
CA SER A 1089 8.08 -22.00 16.08
C SER A 1089 7.18 -22.17 17.31
N ILE A 1090 5.88 -21.92 17.13
CA ILE A 1090 4.88 -21.87 18.18
C ILE A 1090 4.08 -23.18 18.18
N LYS A 1091 4.09 -23.87 19.32
CA LYS A 1091 3.36 -25.13 19.53
C LYS A 1091 2.13 -24.91 20.39
N ALA A 1092 1.16 -25.81 20.28
CA ALA A 1092 -0.01 -25.86 21.16
C ALA A 1092 0.40 -25.94 22.64
N SER A 1093 -0.27 -25.17 23.50
CA SER A 1093 0.00 -25.16 24.94
C SER A 1093 -1.22 -24.80 25.78
N GLY A 1094 -1.23 -25.25 27.04
CA GLY A 1094 -2.43 -25.24 27.88
C GLY A 1094 -3.28 -26.51 27.71
N ASP A 1095 -4.42 -26.58 28.38
CA ASP A 1095 -5.31 -27.75 28.31
C ASP A 1095 -6.04 -27.84 26.95
N ILE A 1096 -6.29 -29.06 26.49
CA ILE A 1096 -7.17 -29.33 25.34
C ILE A 1096 -8.63 -29.19 25.80
N ILE A 1097 -9.37 -28.31 25.15
CA ILE A 1097 -10.72 -27.86 25.53
C ILE A 1097 -11.67 -28.09 24.36
N ASP A 1098 -12.72 -28.89 24.57
CA ASP A 1098 -13.71 -29.28 23.53
C ASP A 1098 -13.06 -29.79 22.20
N GLY A 1099 -11.84 -30.34 22.31
CA GLY A 1099 -11.05 -30.87 21.20
C GLY A 1099 -10.16 -29.87 20.47
N TRP A 1100 -10.10 -28.61 20.90
CA TRP A 1100 -9.15 -27.61 20.41
C TRP A 1100 -8.15 -27.24 21.50
N GLN A 1101 -6.95 -26.81 21.12
CA GLN A 1101 -5.90 -26.38 22.02
C GLN A 1101 -5.37 -25.03 21.55
N ARG A 1102 -5.06 -24.15 22.49
CA ARG A 1102 -4.68 -22.78 22.14
C ARG A 1102 -3.20 -22.69 21.76
N VAL A 1103 -2.90 -21.78 20.85
CA VAL A 1103 -1.56 -21.33 20.48
C VAL A 1103 -1.52 -19.84 20.76
N VAL A 1104 -0.91 -19.43 21.86
CA VAL A 1104 -0.72 -18.00 22.17
C VAL A 1104 0.73 -17.75 22.47
N GLN A 1105 1.30 -16.80 21.74
CA GLN A 1105 2.70 -16.43 21.85
C GLN A 1105 2.82 -14.92 21.74
N LYS A 1106 3.26 -14.29 22.83
CA LYS A 1106 3.77 -12.92 22.77
C LYS A 1106 5.10 -12.98 22.03
N PHE A 1107 5.25 -12.16 21.00
CA PHE A 1107 6.43 -12.14 20.16
C PHE A 1107 6.72 -10.72 19.72
N LYS A 1108 7.98 -10.32 19.80
CA LYS A 1108 8.40 -9.00 19.34
C LYS A 1108 8.63 -9.08 17.84
N ILE A 1109 8.18 -8.07 17.07
CA ILE A 1109 8.69 -7.94 15.70
C ILE A 1109 10.18 -7.63 15.86
N PRO A 1110 11.10 -8.45 15.34
CA PRO A 1110 12.52 -8.15 15.43
C PRO A 1110 12.81 -6.78 14.78
N THR A 1111 13.74 -6.01 15.32
CA THR A 1111 14.11 -4.73 14.71
C THR A 1111 14.65 -4.94 13.29
N ASN A 1112 14.38 -3.98 12.40
CA ASN A 1112 14.69 -4.02 10.96
C ASN A 1112 13.85 -4.98 10.07
N THR A 1113 12.75 -5.57 10.57
CA THR A 1113 11.77 -6.26 9.72
C THR A 1113 11.11 -5.31 8.69
N ILE A 1114 11.13 -5.64 7.40
CA ILE A 1114 10.41 -4.90 6.35
C ILE A 1114 9.18 -5.68 5.87
N THR A 1115 9.21 -7.02 5.94
CA THR A 1115 8.10 -7.93 5.58
C THR A 1115 8.04 -9.10 6.55
N ILE A 1116 6.88 -9.74 6.66
CA ILE A 1116 6.64 -10.91 7.53
C ILE A 1116 6.08 -12.05 6.69
N GLY A 1117 6.22 -13.27 7.17
CA GLY A 1117 5.67 -14.50 6.61
C GLY A 1117 5.18 -15.39 7.74
N ILE A 1118 4.21 -16.23 7.44
CA ILE A 1118 3.55 -17.10 8.40
C ILE A 1118 3.42 -18.46 7.73
N GLU A 1119 4.07 -19.46 8.30
CA GLU A 1119 4.13 -20.83 7.83
C GLU A 1119 3.30 -21.69 8.80
N LEU A 1120 2.38 -22.51 8.28
CA LEU A 1120 1.54 -23.41 9.08
C LEU A 1120 2.00 -24.84 8.84
N GLU A 1121 2.71 -25.41 9.80
CA GLU A 1121 3.36 -26.72 9.68
C GLU A 1121 2.54 -27.83 10.34
N ASN A 1122 2.43 -28.96 9.64
CA ASN A 1122 2.03 -30.22 10.23
C ASN A 1122 3.25 -31.15 10.31
N LEU A 1123 3.75 -31.39 11.52
CA LEU A 1123 4.89 -32.30 11.74
C LEU A 1123 4.52 -33.79 11.58
N SER A 1124 3.24 -34.12 11.39
CA SER A 1124 2.77 -35.49 11.10
C SER A 1124 2.38 -35.65 9.61
N PRO A 1125 2.98 -36.61 8.88
CA PRO A 1125 2.65 -36.85 7.47
C PRO A 1125 1.33 -37.63 7.28
N SER A 1126 0.64 -38.03 8.35
CA SER A 1126 -0.52 -38.94 8.29
C SER A 1126 -1.69 -38.60 9.22
N ILE A 1127 -1.58 -37.58 10.06
CA ILE A 1127 -2.66 -37.12 10.95
C ILE A 1127 -3.09 -35.72 10.51
N PRO A 1128 -4.37 -35.48 10.17
CA PRO A 1128 -4.87 -34.15 9.85
C PRO A 1128 -4.78 -33.21 11.05
N VAL A 1129 -4.34 -31.98 10.79
CA VAL A 1129 -4.31 -30.90 11.77
C VAL A 1129 -4.96 -29.64 11.20
N TYR A 1130 -5.62 -28.89 12.08
CA TYR A 1130 -6.40 -27.70 11.72
C TYR A 1130 -5.94 -26.50 12.55
N PHE A 1131 -5.99 -25.32 11.94
CA PHE A 1131 -5.64 -24.03 12.53
C PHE A 1131 -6.79 -23.05 12.29
N ASP A 1132 -7.19 -22.28 13.30
CA ASP A 1132 -8.31 -21.33 13.22
C ASP A 1132 -8.03 -20.04 14.01
N ASP A 1133 -8.79 -18.98 13.71
CA ASP A 1133 -8.78 -17.67 14.41
C ASP A 1133 -7.38 -17.05 14.63
N ILE A 1134 -6.48 -17.13 13.64
CA ILE A 1134 -5.11 -16.59 13.75
C ILE A 1134 -5.12 -15.05 13.75
N ARG A 1135 -4.52 -14.43 14.79
CA ARG A 1135 -4.40 -12.97 14.96
C ARG A 1135 -2.97 -12.56 15.18
N ILE A 1136 -2.60 -11.39 14.67
CA ILE A 1136 -1.35 -10.69 15.02
C ILE A 1136 -1.67 -9.21 15.23
N HIS A 1137 -1.37 -8.67 16.41
CA HIS A 1137 -1.53 -7.25 16.72
C HIS A 1137 -0.48 -6.76 17.74
N PRO A 1138 -0.21 -5.45 17.82
CA PRO A 1138 0.72 -4.91 18.82
C PRO A 1138 0.31 -5.34 20.22
N LEU A 1139 1.26 -5.74 21.05
CA LEU A 1139 1.03 -6.30 22.38
C LEU A 1139 0.42 -5.27 23.35
N GLN A 1140 0.72 -3.99 23.13
CA GLN A 1140 0.10 -2.86 23.85
C GLN A 1140 -1.15 -2.31 23.14
N GLY A 1141 -1.64 -2.96 22.08
CA GLY A 1141 -2.93 -2.68 21.46
C GLY A 1141 -3.93 -3.77 21.82
N SER A 1142 -5.14 -3.39 22.26
CA SER A 1142 -6.25 -4.34 22.28
C SER A 1142 -6.82 -4.47 20.87
N VAL A 1143 -7.04 -5.71 20.41
CA VAL A 1143 -7.79 -5.99 19.19
C VAL A 1143 -9.02 -6.79 19.54
N LYS A 1144 -10.15 -6.15 19.27
CA LYS A 1144 -11.48 -6.72 19.43
C LYS A 1144 -12.10 -6.89 18.05
N SER A 1145 -12.28 -8.13 17.62
CA SER A 1145 -12.80 -8.45 16.30
C SER A 1145 -14.30 -8.68 16.38
N PHE A 1146 -15.05 -7.81 15.73
CA PHE A 1146 -16.49 -7.89 15.58
C PHE A 1146 -16.81 -8.59 14.26
N VAL A 1147 -17.29 -9.83 14.33
CA VAL A 1147 -17.74 -10.60 13.18
C VAL A 1147 -19.20 -10.26 12.94
N TYR A 1148 -19.44 -9.44 11.91
CA TYR A 1148 -20.79 -9.14 11.44
C TYR A 1148 -21.21 -10.13 10.36
N ASP A 1149 -22.49 -10.49 10.37
CA ASP A 1149 -23.11 -11.14 9.23
C ASP A 1149 -23.04 -10.19 8.01
N PRO A 1150 -22.50 -10.62 6.85
CA PRO A 1150 -22.20 -9.70 5.74
C PRO A 1150 -23.44 -9.22 4.97
N GLU A 1151 -24.60 -9.85 5.15
CA GLU A 1151 -25.85 -9.46 4.49
C GLU A 1151 -26.74 -8.59 5.40
N THR A 1152 -26.79 -8.91 6.70
CA THR A 1152 -27.68 -8.26 7.67
C THR A 1152 -26.98 -7.28 8.62
N PHE A 1153 -25.65 -7.25 8.64
CA PHE A 1153 -24.80 -6.43 9.52
C PHE A 1153 -25.08 -6.59 11.03
N LYS A 1154 -25.68 -7.71 11.46
CA LYS A 1154 -25.83 -8.06 12.89
C LYS A 1154 -24.51 -8.60 13.45
N LEU A 1155 -24.18 -8.27 14.69
CA LEU A 1155 -22.96 -8.74 15.37
C LEU A 1155 -23.12 -10.22 15.76
N MET A 1156 -22.56 -11.14 15.00
CA MET A 1156 -22.71 -12.60 15.18
C MET A 1156 -21.75 -13.17 16.21
N SER A 1157 -20.50 -12.71 16.19
CA SER A 1157 -19.52 -13.04 17.23
C SER A 1157 -18.63 -11.86 17.54
N GLU A 1158 -18.28 -11.74 18.80
CA GLU A 1158 -17.23 -10.89 19.31
C GLU A 1158 -16.15 -11.78 19.89
N LEU A 1159 -15.00 -11.78 19.24
CA LEU A 1159 -13.84 -12.50 19.73
C LEU A 1159 -12.95 -11.51 20.49
N ASP A 1160 -12.78 -11.82 21.76
CA ASP A 1160 -12.18 -10.93 22.76
C ASP A 1160 -10.65 -10.90 22.69
N GLU A 1161 -9.98 -10.04 23.48
CA GLU A 1161 -8.51 -9.90 23.40
C GLU A 1161 -7.70 -11.15 23.79
N ASN A 1162 -8.33 -12.21 24.30
CA ASN A 1162 -7.70 -13.53 24.54
C ASN A 1162 -8.04 -14.57 23.45
N ASN A 1163 -8.68 -14.13 22.37
CA ASN A 1163 -9.16 -14.94 21.25
C ASN A 1163 -10.25 -15.96 21.66
N TYR A 1164 -11.01 -15.69 22.72
CA TYR A 1164 -12.19 -16.48 23.07
C TYR A 1164 -13.43 -15.86 22.40
N SER A 1165 -14.23 -16.71 21.75
CA SER A 1165 -15.41 -16.27 21.03
C SER A 1165 -16.63 -16.11 21.96
N THR A 1166 -17.24 -14.93 21.95
CA THR A 1166 -18.57 -14.67 22.50
C THR A 1166 -19.56 -14.60 21.34
N PHE A 1167 -20.33 -15.68 21.18
CA PHE A 1167 -21.32 -15.84 20.12
C PHE A 1167 -22.67 -15.26 20.53
N TYR A 1168 -23.26 -14.43 19.66
CA TYR A 1168 -24.55 -13.80 19.84
C TYR A 1168 -25.59 -14.41 18.88
N GLU A 1169 -26.58 -15.09 19.44
CA GLU A 1169 -27.68 -15.71 18.69
C GLU A 1169 -28.93 -14.83 18.79
N TYR A 1170 -29.43 -14.37 17.64
CA TYR A 1170 -30.64 -13.55 17.52
C TYR A 1170 -31.83 -14.38 17.05
N ASP A 1171 -33.05 -13.89 17.31
CA ASP A 1171 -34.26 -14.36 16.64
C ASP A 1171 -34.44 -13.72 15.24
N ASN A 1172 -35.46 -14.21 14.53
CA ASN A 1172 -35.83 -13.75 13.19
C ASN A 1172 -36.32 -12.30 13.16
N GLU A 1173 -36.75 -11.74 14.29
CA GLU A 1173 -37.18 -10.35 14.43
C GLU A 1173 -36.02 -9.41 14.78
N GLY A 1174 -34.88 -9.96 15.22
CA GLY A 1174 -33.64 -9.23 15.53
C GLY A 1174 -33.37 -9.01 17.02
N GLY A 1175 -34.16 -9.61 17.92
CA GLY A 1175 -33.89 -9.63 19.35
C GLY A 1175 -32.71 -10.55 19.70
N LEU A 1176 -31.91 -10.20 20.71
CA LEU A 1176 -30.81 -11.04 21.19
C LEU A 1176 -31.33 -12.11 22.16
N VAL A 1177 -31.26 -13.37 21.77
CA VAL A 1177 -31.87 -14.50 22.48
C VAL A 1177 -30.85 -15.22 23.37
N ARG A 1178 -29.64 -15.46 22.88
CA ARG A 1178 -28.63 -16.24 23.61
C ARG A 1178 -27.22 -15.73 23.38
N VAL A 1179 -26.43 -15.71 24.45
CA VAL A 1179 -25.00 -15.39 24.44
C VAL A 1179 -24.24 -16.59 25.00
N LYS A 1180 -23.38 -17.18 24.16
CA LYS A 1180 -22.46 -18.27 24.54
C LYS A 1180 -21.04 -17.72 24.53
N LYS A 1181 -20.24 -18.07 25.53
CA LYS A 1181 -18.82 -17.73 25.57
C LYS A 1181 -17.98 -19.00 25.69
N GLU A 1182 -16.94 -19.06 24.89
CA GLU A 1182 -15.89 -20.05 25.01
C GLU A 1182 -15.04 -19.78 26.25
N THR A 1183 -14.64 -20.83 26.98
CA THR A 1183 -13.89 -20.67 28.23
C THR A 1183 -12.81 -21.74 28.34
N ALA A 1184 -11.84 -21.55 29.25
CA ALA A 1184 -10.82 -22.55 29.61
C ALA A 1184 -11.38 -23.89 30.17
N LYS A 1185 -12.71 -24.06 30.23
CA LYS A 1185 -13.42 -25.30 30.65
C LYS A 1185 -14.52 -25.70 29.64
N GLY A 1186 -14.37 -25.31 28.39
CA GLY A 1186 -15.30 -25.54 27.28
C GLY A 1186 -16.32 -24.42 27.09
N VAL A 1187 -17.09 -24.47 26.00
CA VAL A 1187 -18.12 -23.46 25.70
C VAL A 1187 -19.24 -23.51 26.73
N LYS A 1188 -19.59 -22.35 27.31
CA LYS A 1188 -20.68 -22.18 28.28
C LYS A 1188 -21.68 -21.14 27.78
N THR A 1189 -22.97 -21.37 28.04
CA THR A 1189 -23.99 -20.33 27.83
C THR A 1189 -23.91 -19.36 28.99
N ILE A 1190 -23.63 -18.08 28.71
CA ILE A 1190 -23.53 -17.02 29.71
C ILE A 1190 -24.89 -16.38 29.97
N GLN A 1191 -25.65 -16.12 28.91
CA GLN A 1191 -27.00 -15.58 28.99
C GLN A 1191 -27.92 -16.33 28.03
N GLU A 1192 -29.08 -16.77 28.52
CA GLU A 1192 -30.19 -17.20 27.67
C GLU A 1192 -31.41 -16.38 28.07
N THR A 1193 -31.73 -15.39 27.25
CA THR A 1193 -32.93 -14.58 27.41
C THR A 1193 -34.11 -15.38 26.89
N ARG A 1194 -34.72 -16.19 27.76
CA ARG A 1194 -36.08 -16.68 27.51
C ARG A 1194 -37.06 -15.55 27.78
N SER A 1195 -37.20 -14.65 26.80
CA SER A 1195 -38.38 -13.81 26.63
C SER A 1195 -39.57 -14.72 26.35
N GLY A 1196 -40.05 -15.36 27.42
CA GLY A 1196 -41.32 -16.05 27.46
C GLY A 1196 -42.43 -15.02 27.33
N SER A 1197 -42.73 -14.64 26.09
CA SER A 1197 -44.08 -14.21 25.70
C SER A 1197 -45.01 -15.39 25.91
N VAL A 1198 -45.35 -15.66 27.18
CA VAL A 1198 -46.57 -16.41 27.53
C VAL A 1198 -47.73 -15.48 27.23
N ILE A 1199 -48.06 -15.34 25.95
CA ILE A 1199 -49.44 -15.11 25.54
C ILE A 1199 -50.04 -16.51 25.43
N ASN A 1200 -51.03 -16.76 26.28
CA ASN A 1200 -51.54 -18.08 26.63
C ASN A 1200 -51.84 -19.01 25.45
N ALA A 1201 -51.46 -20.27 25.61
CA ALA A 1201 -52.16 -21.37 24.97
C ALA A 1201 -53.56 -21.56 25.59
N THR A 1202 -54.56 -20.91 25.01
CA THR A 1202 -55.97 -21.33 25.02
C THR A 1202 -56.54 -21.00 23.63
N THR A 1203 -56.94 -21.94 22.78
CA THR A 1203 -57.20 -23.38 22.98
C THR A 1203 -57.19 -24.15 21.65
N THR A 1204 -56.88 -25.45 21.73
CA THR A 1204 -57.28 -26.56 20.82
C THR A 1204 -56.86 -26.57 19.34
N ASN A 1205 -55.96 -27.51 19.01
CA ASN A 1205 -56.13 -28.70 18.13
C ASN A 1205 -57.28 -28.73 17.10
N PRO A 1206 -57.13 -29.48 15.98
CA PRO A 1206 -56.11 -30.51 15.72
C PRO A 1206 -55.14 -30.23 14.56
#